data_AF-B5JNW8-F1
#
_entry.id   AF-B5JNW8-F1
#
_cell.length_a   1.000
_cell.length_b   1.000
_cell.length_c   1.000
_cell.angle_alpha   90.00
_cell.angle_beta   90.00
_cell.angle_gamma   90.00
#
_symmetry.space_group_name_H-M   'P 1'
#
loop_
_entity.id
_entity.type
_entity.pdbx_description
1 polymer ?
#
loop_
_entity_poly.entity_id
_entity_poly.type
_entity_poly.pdbx_seq_one_letter_code
_entity_poly.pdbx_strand_id
1 'polypeptide(L)'
;MRTSSKKFSDKRGSVMMAVFVISTSLAIVLGAVLSHSLTERKVNTRHELRLIAKNASEAVVEYGFAQLRHKFENRTNFSESALSPDSADALSMPSTDLFGSHVDHQNSQIVGGVIEAEPTELTYIDPADPANEFDPLRGQKVYARQIALFAKATVQDPRGGPDITSYVTQKMQVRDAPLFAHAIFYNLDLEVSPGPKMEIHGPVHTNGDLYLQAISGVDFFYPVSTAQDMFYGWGTDVSSAQGSGNESLQTGHVKFKNRAGNLVSMKDGSSYMDSDYSDWRIYAANRWNGNLLTQEHGVEVYQPVAFPDYEPDDPTTSAYDPVNSGHALIEPPLPSSDPDYNEEVEDQKLSNKAGLYFTWDVQTGDVKAFDIDGTEYDLSDLEGAGTDYLYEIKPNAMYDHRRYQYIDILEFNVGKLKQLIETPDYDAENGYIKPHFEPGEMPEEDSTEYLSATFSPSTEWNGIVYFETKTSSTSTTDKERLHYSGVRLWGGETDRTGQGIPSRGVDPGMTFATNNALYVKGHFNADGTVHDTWTSENSSIVPEVGEVPVALYGDSVTILSNSWNDSVTTKSPQASTTEVAAAIVSGLIPSNADNNGRSSGGVHNFPRFLESWSNQDLYIRGSLVCLYESETDDSAWRIDYYGPPGRKWGFSELFLNGTYPPGTPLLRTYRRINYTNLTESEYASSIAGLPWSGSVVTPDPEPEPNPEPTTDPEPEPDPEPEPTTDPEPDPNTDPEPDPEPDPVVDPEPDTSTDPDPDDNGHDNKKKKKWWWWRW
;
A
#
# COMPACT_ATOMS: atom_id res chain seq x y z
N MET A 1 15.82 124.29 3.07
CA MET A 1 16.10 123.04 2.33
C MET A 1 17.22 122.33 3.09
N ARG A 2 17.19 121.05 3.48
CA ARG A 2 16.30 119.89 3.28
C ARG A 2 16.59 118.95 4.46
N THR A 3 15.59 118.47 5.17
CA THR A 3 15.70 117.43 6.20
C THR A 3 15.82 116.06 5.54
N SER A 4 16.81 115.25 5.94
CA SER A 4 17.03 113.88 5.45
C SER A 4 16.38 112.88 6.38
N SER A 5 15.30 112.24 5.94
CA SER A 5 14.65 111.12 6.65
C SER A 5 15.38 109.81 6.35
N LYS A 6 15.88 109.12 7.38
CA LYS A 6 16.33 107.73 7.27
C LYS A 6 15.12 106.82 7.06
N LYS A 7 15.01 106.21 5.88
CA LYS A 7 14.07 105.11 5.59
C LYS A 7 14.54 103.83 6.31
N PHE A 8 13.72 103.28 7.19
CA PHE A 8 13.84 101.89 7.61
C PHE A 8 13.49 100.96 6.44
N SER A 9 14.20 99.84 6.33
CA SER A 9 14.11 98.88 5.23
C SER A 9 12.91 97.92 5.41
N ASP A 10 11.96 97.94 4.47
CA ASP A 10 10.84 96.98 4.35
C ASP A 10 11.27 95.53 4.01
N LYS A 11 12.57 95.25 3.84
CA LYS A 11 13.07 93.92 3.44
C LYS A 11 13.20 92.90 4.58
N ARG A 12 12.88 93.25 5.83
CA ARG A 12 13.04 92.34 6.99
C ARG A 12 11.76 91.58 7.36
N GLY A 13 10.57 92.09 7.04
CA GLY A 13 9.29 91.42 7.29
C GLY A 13 8.94 90.32 6.28
N SER A 14 9.25 90.54 4.99
CA SER A 14 8.99 89.57 3.92
C SER A 14 9.88 88.32 4.00
N VAL A 15 11.13 88.48 4.46
CA VAL A 15 12.05 87.35 4.70
C VAL A 15 11.53 86.47 5.85
N MET A 16 10.98 87.07 6.90
CA MET A 16 10.42 86.32 8.02
C MET A 16 9.15 85.55 7.62
N MET A 17 8.26 86.16 6.84
CA MET A 17 7.09 85.46 6.28
C MET A 17 7.49 84.34 5.30
N ALA A 18 8.46 84.57 4.41
CA ALA A 18 8.93 83.54 3.49
C ALA A 18 9.56 82.37 4.24
N VAL A 19 10.38 82.63 5.27
CA VAL A 19 10.94 81.59 6.14
C VAL A 19 9.85 80.85 6.90
N PHE A 20 8.81 81.53 7.39
CA PHE A 20 7.70 80.89 8.10
C PHE A 20 6.88 79.97 7.17
N VAL A 21 6.59 80.43 5.95
CA VAL A 21 5.89 79.62 4.94
C VAL A 21 6.74 78.41 4.55
N ILE A 22 8.02 78.60 4.22
CA ILE A 22 8.92 77.49 3.85
C ILE A 22 9.09 76.50 5.00
N SER A 23 9.25 76.98 6.24
CA SER A 23 9.40 76.12 7.42
C SER A 23 8.10 75.36 7.73
N THR A 24 6.94 75.98 7.55
CA THR A 24 5.64 75.33 7.72
C THR A 24 5.42 74.27 6.64
N SER A 25 5.72 74.59 5.38
CA SER A 25 5.64 73.62 4.28
C SER A 25 6.59 72.44 4.50
N LEU A 26 7.83 72.69 4.95
CA LEU A 26 8.77 71.63 5.31
C LEU A 26 8.26 70.79 6.48
N ALA A 27 7.70 71.41 7.52
CA ALA A 27 7.13 70.69 8.66
C ALA A 27 5.93 69.81 8.27
N ILE A 28 5.07 70.27 7.36
CA ILE A 28 3.96 69.49 6.81
C ILE A 28 4.50 68.29 6.01
N VAL A 29 5.49 68.51 5.14
CA VAL A 29 6.12 67.42 4.36
C VAL A 29 6.82 66.41 5.28
N LEU A 30 7.57 66.87 6.28
CA LEU A 30 8.19 66.01 7.30
C LEU A 30 7.16 65.22 8.09
N GLY A 31 6.06 65.86 8.51
CA GLY A 31 4.95 65.20 9.20
C GLY A 31 4.28 64.13 8.33
N ALA A 32 4.05 64.42 7.04
CA ALA A 32 3.48 63.47 6.09
C ALA A 32 4.41 62.26 5.85
N VAL A 33 5.72 62.49 5.67
CA VAL A 33 6.71 61.42 5.48
C VAL A 33 6.84 60.55 6.73
N LEU A 34 6.85 61.16 7.93
CA LEU A 34 6.88 60.41 9.19
C LEU A 34 5.59 59.59 9.38
N SER A 35 4.42 60.16 9.09
CA SER A 35 3.14 59.46 9.17
C SER A 35 3.08 58.30 8.18
N HIS A 36 3.55 58.50 6.96
CA HIS A 36 3.63 57.45 5.94
C HIS A 36 4.57 56.33 6.38
N SER A 37 5.79 56.65 6.83
CA SER A 37 6.76 55.67 7.31
C SER A 37 6.26 54.88 8.54
N LEU A 38 5.57 55.54 9.48
CA LEU A 38 4.93 54.87 10.61
C LEU A 38 3.79 53.95 10.18
N THR A 39 3.04 54.34 9.14
CA THR A 39 1.97 53.53 8.56
C THR A 39 2.54 52.30 7.86
N GLU A 40 3.56 52.47 7.01
CA GLU A 40 4.27 51.36 6.37
C GLU A 40 4.85 50.39 7.39
N ARG A 41 5.51 50.89 8.45
CA ARG A 41 6.03 50.03 9.52
C ARG A 41 4.92 49.23 10.20
N LYS A 42 3.76 49.85 10.49
CA LYS A 42 2.61 49.15 11.08
C LYS A 42 2.06 48.09 10.14
N VAL A 43 1.89 48.41 8.86
CA VAL A 43 1.37 47.49 7.84
C VAL A 43 2.32 46.31 7.66
N ASN A 44 3.63 46.57 7.54
CA ASN A 44 4.65 45.54 7.35
C ASN A 44 4.68 44.57 8.54
N THR A 45 4.72 45.06 9.77
CA THR A 45 4.73 44.13 10.90
C THR A 45 3.39 43.41 11.07
N ARG A 46 2.26 44.04 10.72
CA ARG A 46 0.96 43.37 10.77
C ARG A 46 0.85 42.29 9.69
N HIS A 47 1.52 42.46 8.56
CA HIS A 47 1.67 41.43 7.53
C HIS A 47 2.57 40.28 8.02
N GLU A 48 3.69 40.60 8.68
CA GLU A 48 4.58 39.62 9.31
C GLU A 48 3.87 38.78 10.37
N LEU A 49 3.15 39.40 11.31
CA LEU A 49 2.37 38.69 12.33
C LEU A 49 1.27 37.81 11.73
N ARG A 50 0.63 38.23 10.63
CA ARG A 50 -0.31 37.37 9.89
C ARG A 50 0.36 36.16 9.26
N LEU A 51 1.57 36.32 8.71
CA LEU A 51 2.33 35.20 8.16
C LEU A 51 2.73 34.23 9.27
N ILE A 52 3.16 34.75 10.43
CA ILE A 52 3.45 33.93 11.61
C ILE A 52 2.19 33.18 12.05
N ALA A 53 1.03 33.83 12.14
CA ALA A 53 -0.22 33.18 12.53
C ALA A 53 -0.63 32.08 11.55
N LYS A 54 -0.48 32.31 10.23
CA LYS A 54 -0.74 31.31 9.19
C LYS A 54 0.19 30.11 9.30
N ASN A 55 1.49 30.35 9.36
CA ASN A 55 2.49 29.30 9.50
C ASN A 55 2.31 28.54 10.82
N ALA A 56 1.92 29.22 11.90
CA ALA A 56 1.62 28.58 13.18
C ALA A 56 0.38 27.69 13.07
N SER A 57 -0.71 28.16 12.44
CA SER A 57 -1.92 27.34 12.24
C SER A 57 -1.66 26.12 11.34
N GLU A 58 -0.78 26.27 10.34
CA GLU A 58 -0.32 25.18 9.47
C GLU A 58 0.49 24.16 10.29
N ALA A 59 1.47 24.61 11.08
CA ALA A 59 2.24 23.72 11.94
C ALA A 59 1.36 22.98 12.99
N VAL A 60 0.34 23.66 13.53
CA VAL A 60 -0.61 23.03 14.47
C VAL A 60 -1.43 21.94 13.79
N VAL A 61 -1.97 22.18 12.59
CA VAL A 61 -2.76 21.15 11.88
C VAL A 61 -1.89 19.99 11.43
N GLU A 62 -0.65 20.25 11.01
CA GLU A 62 0.34 19.24 10.64
C GLU A 62 0.74 18.36 11.83
N TYR A 63 0.93 18.95 13.00
CA TYR A 63 1.15 18.18 14.23
C TYR A 63 -0.08 17.35 14.62
N GLY A 64 -1.30 17.88 14.41
CA GLY A 64 -2.55 17.12 14.56
C GLY A 64 -2.63 15.92 13.63
N PHE A 65 -2.23 16.09 12.36
CA PHE A 65 -2.15 15.01 11.37
C PHE A 65 -1.17 13.93 11.80
N ALA A 66 0.04 14.30 12.24
CA ALA A 66 1.05 13.36 12.70
C ALA A 66 0.57 12.54 13.92
N GLN A 67 -0.08 13.19 14.89
CA GLN A 67 -0.70 12.49 16.03
C GLN A 67 -1.78 11.50 15.59
N LEU A 68 -2.63 11.92 14.64
CA LEU A 68 -3.73 11.08 14.17
C LEU A 68 -3.19 9.87 13.38
N ARG A 69 -2.20 10.09 12.50
CA ARG A 69 -1.47 9.03 11.81
C ARG A 69 -0.90 8.01 12.78
N HIS A 70 -0.14 8.47 13.78
CA HIS A 70 0.45 7.59 14.78
C HIS A 70 -0.62 6.74 15.52
N LYS A 71 -1.80 7.31 15.78
CA LYS A 71 -2.91 6.54 16.39
C LYS A 71 -3.41 5.45 15.45
N PHE A 72 -3.64 5.75 14.17
CA PHE A 72 -4.13 4.80 13.17
C PHE A 72 -3.11 3.73 12.76
N GLU A 73 -1.81 3.98 12.91
CA GLU A 73 -0.76 2.96 12.70
C GLU A 73 -0.84 1.88 13.79
N ASN A 74 -1.14 2.27 15.02
CA ASN A 74 -1.12 1.37 16.18
C ASN A 74 -2.48 0.75 16.52
N ARG A 75 -3.59 1.18 15.90
CA ARG A 75 -4.93 0.67 16.19
C ARG A 75 -5.82 0.63 14.95
N THR A 76 -6.64 -0.41 14.87
CA THR A 76 -7.61 -0.59 13.78
C THR A 76 -8.91 0.19 14.02
N ASN A 77 -9.44 0.13 15.24
CA ASN A 77 -10.77 0.61 15.56
C ASN A 77 -10.76 1.87 16.43
N PHE A 78 -11.67 2.79 16.10
CA PHE A 78 -11.91 4.02 16.83
C PHE A 78 -13.40 4.24 17.03
N SER A 79 -13.78 4.71 18.22
CA SER A 79 -15.13 5.24 18.42
C SER A 79 -15.31 6.53 17.63
N GLU A 80 -16.55 6.83 17.21
CA GLU A 80 -16.87 8.07 16.50
C GLU A 80 -16.46 9.33 17.28
N SER A 81 -16.47 9.24 18.61
CA SER A 81 -16.10 10.31 19.54
C SER A 81 -14.64 10.26 20.01
N ALA A 82 -13.78 9.42 19.42
CA ALA A 82 -12.41 9.23 19.90
C ALA A 82 -11.59 10.53 19.93
N LEU A 83 -11.83 11.45 18.98
CA LEU A 83 -11.14 12.75 18.92
C LEU A 83 -11.85 13.89 19.65
N SER A 84 -12.88 13.59 20.45
CA SER A 84 -13.52 14.61 21.29
C SER A 84 -12.51 15.20 22.30
N PRO A 85 -12.58 16.49 22.66
CA PRO A 85 -11.59 17.14 23.53
C PRO A 85 -11.42 16.50 24.92
N ASP A 86 -12.47 15.85 25.42
CA ASP A 86 -12.49 15.18 26.74
C ASP A 86 -12.07 13.70 26.66
N SER A 87 -11.85 13.17 25.46
CA SER A 87 -11.41 11.80 25.24
C SER A 87 -9.93 11.63 25.57
N ALA A 88 -9.55 10.42 26.00
CA ALA A 88 -8.14 10.02 26.10
C ALA A 88 -7.40 10.16 24.75
N ASP A 89 -8.16 10.13 23.65
CA ASP A 89 -7.64 10.21 22.29
C ASP A 89 -7.68 11.61 21.65
N ALA A 90 -8.02 12.65 22.42
CA ALA A 90 -8.00 14.03 21.97
C ALA A 90 -6.64 14.43 21.34
N LEU A 91 -6.70 15.30 20.33
CA LEU A 91 -5.50 15.89 19.74
C LEU A 91 -4.94 16.98 20.64
N SER A 92 -3.62 17.02 20.78
CA SER A 92 -2.92 17.99 21.63
C SER A 92 -2.15 19.03 20.82
N MET A 93 -1.97 20.21 21.40
CA MET A 93 -1.07 21.23 20.84
C MET A 93 0.39 20.73 20.89
N PRO A 94 1.25 21.09 19.91
CA PRO A 94 2.67 20.76 19.96
C PRO A 94 3.39 21.44 21.14
N SER A 95 4.66 21.07 21.39
CA SER A 95 5.49 21.77 22.39
C SER A 95 5.61 23.26 22.05
N THR A 96 5.65 24.10 23.09
CA THR A 96 5.93 25.55 22.95
C THR A 96 7.25 25.84 22.24
N ASP A 97 8.20 24.90 22.30
CA ASP A 97 9.51 25.02 21.66
C ASP A 97 9.43 25.03 20.12
N LEU A 98 8.34 24.51 19.55
CA LEU A 98 8.11 24.54 18.11
C LEU A 98 7.85 25.96 17.59
N PHE A 99 7.38 26.86 18.45
CA PHE A 99 6.93 28.19 18.06
C PHE A 99 7.83 29.31 18.59
N GLY A 100 7.82 30.43 17.87
CA GLY A 100 8.40 31.66 18.38
C GLY A 100 7.57 32.21 19.56
N SER A 101 8.19 33.05 20.38
CA SER A 101 7.60 33.64 21.60
C SER A 101 6.33 34.49 21.38
N HIS A 102 5.93 34.71 20.13
CA HIS A 102 4.74 35.47 19.76
C HIS A 102 3.49 34.60 19.63
N VAL A 103 3.62 33.28 19.53
CA VAL A 103 2.47 32.37 19.42
C VAL A 103 1.88 32.14 20.81
N ASP A 104 0.60 32.45 20.95
CA ASP A 104 -0.16 32.23 22.17
C ASP A 104 -0.70 30.80 22.21
N HIS A 105 -0.05 29.95 23.00
CA HIS A 105 -0.47 28.57 23.19
C HIS A 105 -1.83 28.41 23.86
N GLN A 106 -2.25 29.35 24.71
CA GLN A 106 -3.50 29.22 25.47
C GLN A 106 -4.71 29.51 24.59
N ASN A 107 -4.55 30.43 23.63
CA ASN A 107 -5.62 30.82 22.70
C ASN A 107 -5.57 30.08 21.35
N SER A 108 -4.58 29.22 21.16
CA SER A 108 -4.44 28.32 20.01
C SER A 108 -4.97 26.92 20.35
N GLN A 109 -5.51 26.22 19.36
CA GLN A 109 -6.09 24.89 19.56
C GLN A 109 -6.07 24.04 18.28
N ILE A 110 -6.13 22.72 18.47
CA ILE A 110 -6.39 21.71 17.44
C ILE A 110 -7.60 20.89 17.88
N VAL A 111 -8.54 20.66 16.96
CA VAL A 111 -9.73 19.84 17.19
C VAL A 111 -9.87 18.85 16.03
N GLY A 112 -9.99 17.56 16.34
CA GLY A 112 -10.30 16.53 15.35
C GLY A 112 -11.79 16.50 15.04
N GLY A 113 -12.16 16.00 13.86
CA GLY A 113 -13.53 15.73 13.47
C GLY A 113 -13.98 14.32 13.85
N VAL A 114 -15.19 13.94 13.42
CA VAL A 114 -15.73 12.59 13.62
C VAL A 114 -14.88 11.57 12.86
N ILE A 115 -14.54 10.46 13.52
CA ILE A 115 -14.00 9.29 12.84
C ILE A 115 -15.19 8.41 12.47
N GLU A 116 -15.60 8.44 11.21
CA GLU A 116 -16.64 7.55 10.72
C GLU A 116 -16.21 6.09 10.83
N ALA A 117 -17.19 5.19 11.01
CA ALA A 117 -16.98 3.75 10.95
C ALA A 117 -16.27 3.36 9.65
N GLU A 118 -15.58 2.22 9.67
CA GLU A 118 -14.86 1.77 8.48
C GLU A 118 -15.82 1.62 7.29
N PRO A 119 -15.46 2.15 6.10
CA PRO A 119 -16.31 2.04 4.93
C PRO A 119 -16.54 0.58 4.56
N THR A 120 -17.77 0.20 4.26
CA THR A 120 -18.10 -1.16 3.78
C THR A 120 -17.90 -1.33 2.28
N GLU A 121 -17.66 -0.25 1.54
CA GLU A 121 -17.49 -0.25 0.09
C GLU A 121 -16.11 0.27 -0.32
N LEU A 122 -15.55 -0.37 -1.35
CA LEU A 122 -14.29 0.04 -1.95
C LEU A 122 -14.47 1.23 -2.89
N THR A 123 -13.58 2.21 -2.76
CA THR A 123 -13.45 3.36 -3.66
C THR A 123 -12.37 3.09 -4.71
N TYR A 124 -12.70 3.29 -5.99
CA TYR A 124 -11.73 3.18 -7.09
C TYR A 124 -10.92 4.47 -7.22
N ILE A 125 -9.59 4.36 -7.16
CA ILE A 125 -8.69 5.50 -7.38
C ILE A 125 -8.49 5.69 -8.88
N ASP A 126 -9.34 6.53 -9.48
CA ASP A 126 -9.38 6.73 -10.93
C ASP A 126 -8.06 7.30 -11.49
N PRO A 127 -7.35 6.58 -12.37
CA PRO A 127 -6.15 7.09 -13.05
C PRO A 127 -6.42 8.26 -14.01
N ALA A 128 -7.66 8.46 -14.45
CA ALA A 128 -8.05 9.56 -15.32
C ALA A 128 -8.18 10.90 -14.58
N ASP A 129 -8.32 10.87 -13.24
CA ASP A 129 -8.30 12.08 -12.42
C ASP A 129 -6.87 12.61 -12.30
N PRO A 130 -6.57 13.85 -12.74
CA PRO A 130 -5.26 14.46 -12.58
C PRO A 130 -4.78 14.51 -11.12
N ALA A 131 -5.69 14.53 -10.14
CA ALA A 131 -5.34 14.49 -8.73
C ALA A 131 -4.67 13.15 -8.33
N ASN A 132 -4.83 12.10 -9.12
CA ASN A 132 -4.30 10.75 -8.85
C ASN A 132 -3.11 10.39 -9.77
N GLU A 133 -2.61 11.33 -10.57
CA GLU A 133 -1.54 11.06 -11.55
C GLU A 133 -0.30 10.42 -10.90
N PHE A 134 0.08 10.88 -9.72
CA PHE A 134 1.20 10.35 -8.93
C PHE A 134 0.75 9.62 -7.67
N ASP A 135 -0.51 9.19 -7.62
CA ASP A 135 -1.01 8.37 -6.52
C ASP A 135 -0.54 6.92 -6.75
N PRO A 136 0.24 6.33 -5.83
CA PRO A 136 0.75 4.97 -6.02
C PRO A 136 -0.38 3.91 -5.97
N LEU A 137 -1.55 4.25 -5.43
CA LEU A 137 -2.74 3.37 -5.41
C LEU A 137 -3.65 3.58 -6.62
N ARG A 138 -3.23 4.35 -7.63
CA ARG A 138 -4.04 4.59 -8.83
C ARG A 138 -4.38 3.30 -9.57
N GLY A 139 -5.61 3.21 -10.03
CA GLY A 139 -6.14 2.03 -10.70
C GLY A 139 -6.46 0.88 -9.74
N GLN A 140 -6.36 1.09 -8.43
CA GLN A 140 -6.72 0.12 -7.40
C GLN A 140 -8.02 0.54 -6.70
N LYS A 141 -8.58 -0.41 -5.94
CA LYS A 141 -9.76 -0.24 -5.11
C LYS A 141 -9.36 -0.26 -3.63
N VAL A 142 -9.75 0.76 -2.86
CA VAL A 142 -9.34 0.92 -1.45
C VAL A 142 -10.52 1.37 -0.60
N TYR A 143 -10.54 1.02 0.69
CA TYR A 143 -11.44 1.66 1.64
C TYR A 143 -10.89 3.03 1.96
N ALA A 144 -11.72 4.07 1.94
CA ALA A 144 -11.26 5.43 2.19
C ALA A 144 -12.24 6.17 3.11
N ARG A 145 -11.72 6.72 4.21
CA ARG A 145 -12.47 7.60 5.13
C ARG A 145 -11.76 8.93 5.28
N GLN A 146 -12.53 10.00 5.51
CA GLN A 146 -12.01 11.36 5.63
C GLN A 146 -12.28 11.93 7.01
N ILE A 147 -11.23 12.44 7.65
CA ILE A 147 -11.31 13.00 9.00
C ILE A 147 -10.85 14.45 8.91
N ALA A 148 -11.72 15.38 9.30
CA ALA A 148 -11.39 16.79 9.31
C ALA A 148 -10.52 17.13 10.55
N LEU A 149 -9.56 18.02 10.36
CA LEU A 149 -8.73 18.60 11.42
C LEU A 149 -8.90 20.11 11.35
N PHE A 150 -9.25 20.72 12.48
CA PHE A 150 -9.51 22.14 12.61
C PHE A 150 -8.49 22.79 13.54
N ALA A 151 -7.63 23.66 13.01
CA ALA A 151 -6.62 24.35 13.80
C ALA A 151 -6.90 25.85 13.86
N LYS A 152 -6.59 26.43 15.03
CA LYS A 152 -6.58 27.86 15.30
C LYS A 152 -5.24 28.21 15.93
N ALA A 153 -4.56 29.23 15.40
CA ALA A 153 -3.36 29.78 16.01
C ALA A 153 -3.49 31.28 16.23
N THR A 154 -3.23 31.74 17.45
CA THR A 154 -3.26 33.16 17.85
C THR A 154 -1.85 33.66 18.08
N VAL A 155 -1.54 34.84 17.56
CA VAL A 155 -0.24 35.50 17.68
C VAL A 155 -0.42 36.85 18.36
N GLN A 156 0.32 37.05 19.44
CA GLN A 156 0.35 38.30 20.20
C GLN A 156 1.27 39.32 19.52
N ASP A 157 0.81 40.58 19.41
CA ASP A 157 1.70 41.66 18.97
C ASP A 157 2.61 42.07 20.14
N PRO A 158 3.94 41.90 20.05
CA PRO A 158 4.88 42.25 21.12
C PRO A 158 4.89 43.74 21.47
N ARG A 159 4.21 44.59 20.69
CA ARG A 159 4.11 46.04 20.89
C ARG A 159 2.76 46.46 21.49
N GLY A 160 1.92 45.50 21.92
CA GLY A 160 0.60 45.76 22.52
C GLY A 160 -0.48 46.14 21.51
N GLY A 161 -0.31 45.76 20.24
CA GLY A 161 -1.37 45.80 19.24
C GLY A 161 -2.38 44.64 19.43
N PRO A 162 -3.51 44.64 18.71
CA PRO A 162 -4.46 43.54 18.78
C PRO A 162 -3.85 42.25 18.22
N ASP A 163 -4.20 41.14 18.85
CA ASP A 163 -3.76 39.80 18.44
C ASP A 163 -4.30 39.45 17.05
N ILE A 164 -3.58 38.54 16.39
CA ILE A 164 -3.95 38.04 15.07
C ILE A 164 -4.16 36.54 15.17
N THR A 165 -5.35 36.10 14.80
CA THR A 165 -5.70 34.68 14.76
C THR A 165 -5.84 34.21 13.32
N SER A 166 -5.32 33.02 13.05
CA SER A 166 -5.50 32.26 11.81
C SER A 166 -6.30 30.99 12.08
N TYR A 167 -7.24 30.66 11.21
CA TYR A 167 -8.09 29.47 11.28
C TYR A 167 -7.90 28.66 10.01
N VAL A 168 -7.66 27.35 10.14
CA VAL A 168 -7.47 26.46 9.01
C VAL A 168 -8.18 25.13 9.22
N THR A 169 -8.53 24.48 8.12
CA THR A 169 -8.96 23.09 8.09
C THR A 169 -8.10 22.30 7.10
N GLN A 170 -7.82 21.05 7.46
CA GLN A 170 -7.23 20.04 6.59
C GLN A 170 -8.04 18.76 6.77
N LYS A 171 -8.29 18.01 5.70
CA LYS A 171 -8.81 16.65 5.83
C LYS A 171 -7.69 15.64 5.66
N MET A 172 -7.65 14.68 6.57
CA MET A 172 -6.86 13.47 6.46
C MET A 172 -7.71 12.38 5.85
N GLN A 173 -7.29 11.83 4.72
CA GLN A 173 -7.88 10.64 4.14
C GLN A 173 -7.06 9.43 4.59
N VAL A 174 -7.67 8.55 5.38
CA VAL A 174 -7.12 7.23 5.71
C VAL A 174 -7.58 6.29 4.60
N ARG A 175 -6.63 5.60 3.97
CA ARG A 175 -6.88 4.69 2.85
C ARG A 175 -6.33 3.33 3.20
N ASP A 176 -7.22 2.36 3.30
CA ASP A 176 -6.89 0.97 3.60
C ASP A 176 -7.00 0.16 2.30
N ALA A 177 -5.85 -0.16 1.72
CA ALA A 177 -5.73 -0.97 0.53
C ALA A 177 -5.63 -2.46 0.94
N PRO A 178 -6.49 -3.35 0.43
CA PRO A 178 -6.33 -4.78 0.66
C PRO A 178 -4.94 -5.24 0.20
N LEU A 179 -4.28 -6.08 0.99
CA LEU A 179 -2.92 -6.58 0.70
C LEU A 179 -2.82 -7.17 -0.72
N PHE A 180 -3.84 -7.94 -1.09
CA PHE A 180 -3.94 -8.59 -2.41
C PHE A 180 -4.47 -7.69 -3.53
N ALA A 181 -4.54 -6.37 -3.32
CA ALA A 181 -4.72 -5.40 -4.42
C ALA A 181 -3.46 -5.26 -5.30
N HIS A 182 -2.32 -5.80 -4.84
CA HIS A 182 -1.07 -5.84 -5.57
C HIS A 182 -0.83 -7.24 -6.16
N ALA A 183 -0.27 -7.30 -7.36
CA ALA A 183 0.23 -8.55 -7.94
C ALA A 183 1.50 -9.01 -7.25
N ILE A 184 2.37 -8.05 -6.88
CA ILE A 184 3.60 -8.31 -6.13
C ILE A 184 3.69 -7.25 -5.03
N PHE A 185 3.77 -7.69 -3.78
CA PHE A 185 3.98 -6.82 -2.62
C PHE A 185 5.11 -7.35 -1.75
N TYR A 186 6.12 -6.53 -1.49
CA TYR A 186 7.24 -6.91 -0.63
C TYR A 186 7.38 -5.90 0.51
N ASN A 187 7.37 -6.37 1.76
CA ASN A 187 7.76 -5.57 2.91
C ASN A 187 9.30 -5.39 2.97
N LEU A 188 10.04 -6.32 2.36
CA LEU A 188 11.49 -6.30 2.18
C LEU A 188 11.86 -5.67 0.82
N ASP A 189 13.16 -5.60 0.52
CA ASP A 189 13.65 -5.29 -0.82
C ASP A 189 13.10 -6.27 -1.87
N LEU A 190 12.75 -5.74 -3.04
CA LEU A 190 12.21 -6.53 -4.15
C LEU A 190 13.26 -6.69 -5.25
N GLU A 191 13.74 -7.91 -5.45
CA GLU A 191 14.63 -8.27 -6.56
C GLU A 191 13.87 -8.94 -7.72
N VAL A 192 13.96 -8.36 -8.92
CA VAL A 192 13.39 -8.89 -10.15
C VAL A 192 14.51 -9.11 -11.17
N SER A 193 14.89 -10.38 -11.39
CA SER A 193 15.97 -10.77 -12.32
C SER A 193 15.63 -12.03 -13.14
N PRO A 194 14.53 -12.03 -13.93
CA PRO A 194 14.14 -13.21 -14.68
C PRO A 194 15.10 -13.52 -15.84
N GLY A 195 15.32 -14.82 -16.08
CA GLY A 195 16.02 -15.31 -17.27
C GLY A 195 15.15 -15.21 -18.53
N PRO A 196 14.06 -16.00 -18.63
CA PRO A 196 13.05 -15.84 -19.67
C PRO A 196 12.33 -14.49 -19.59
N LYS A 197 11.64 -14.09 -20.66
CA LYS A 197 10.81 -12.88 -20.64
C LYS A 197 9.70 -13.04 -19.60
N MET A 198 9.51 -12.03 -18.76
CA MET A 198 8.45 -11.98 -17.76
C MET A 198 7.52 -10.78 -18.01
N GLU A 199 6.22 -11.02 -17.97
CA GLU A 199 5.19 -10.00 -18.16
C GLU A 199 4.38 -9.91 -16.87
N ILE A 200 4.34 -8.72 -16.26
CA ILE A 200 3.69 -8.52 -14.96
C ILE A 200 2.42 -7.72 -15.17
N HIS A 201 1.30 -8.41 -15.05
CA HIS A 201 -0.03 -7.86 -15.15
C HIS A 201 -0.60 -7.61 -13.76
N GLY A 202 -0.34 -6.44 -13.17
CA GLY A 202 -0.99 -5.96 -11.95
C GLY A 202 -0.06 -5.06 -11.14
N PRO A 203 -0.57 -4.31 -10.15
CA PRO A 203 0.23 -3.34 -9.40
C PRO A 203 1.38 -3.98 -8.64
N VAL A 204 2.52 -3.30 -8.55
CA VAL A 204 3.71 -3.78 -7.84
C VAL A 204 4.14 -2.75 -6.80
N HIS A 205 4.43 -3.21 -5.58
CA HIS A 205 4.94 -2.36 -4.52
C HIS A 205 6.03 -3.07 -3.70
N THR A 206 7.01 -2.31 -3.22
CA THR A 206 7.93 -2.73 -2.16
C THR A 206 8.12 -1.60 -1.14
N ASN A 207 8.17 -1.96 0.14
CA ASN A 207 8.52 -1.04 1.22
C ASN A 207 10.04 -0.80 1.29
N GLY A 208 10.85 -1.70 0.74
CA GLY A 208 12.30 -1.57 0.60
C GLY A 208 12.72 -1.07 -0.79
N ASP A 209 13.98 -1.28 -1.13
CA ASP A 209 14.54 -0.95 -2.44
C ASP A 209 14.04 -1.91 -3.54
N LEU A 210 13.91 -1.37 -4.75
CA LEU A 210 13.51 -2.13 -5.93
C LEU A 210 14.70 -2.37 -6.87
N TYR A 211 15.15 -3.61 -7.00
CA TYR A 211 16.26 -3.99 -7.88
C TYR A 211 15.75 -4.69 -9.14
N LEU A 212 16.03 -4.10 -10.31
CA LEU A 212 15.52 -4.57 -11.59
C LEU A 212 16.64 -4.90 -12.56
N GLN A 213 16.58 -6.08 -13.15
CA GLN A 213 17.32 -6.44 -14.35
C GLN A 213 16.64 -7.65 -15.02
N ALA A 214 17.09 -8.04 -16.20
CA ALA A 214 16.58 -9.25 -16.85
C ALA A 214 17.57 -9.74 -17.91
N ILE A 215 17.55 -11.04 -18.21
CA ILE A 215 18.31 -11.58 -19.35
C ILE A 215 17.56 -11.28 -20.66
N SER A 216 16.32 -11.76 -20.76
CA SER A 216 15.47 -11.55 -21.97
C SER A 216 14.68 -10.24 -21.88
N GLY A 217 14.01 -10.02 -20.75
CA GLY A 217 13.31 -8.77 -20.45
C GLY A 217 12.19 -8.92 -19.42
N VAL A 218 11.78 -7.80 -18.83
CA VAL A 218 10.60 -7.68 -17.97
C VAL A 218 9.75 -6.49 -18.41
N ASP A 219 8.46 -6.71 -18.59
CA ASP A 219 7.49 -5.69 -19.00
C ASP A 219 6.42 -5.54 -17.88
N PHE A 220 6.29 -4.32 -17.34
CA PHE A 220 5.29 -3.96 -16.32
C PHE A 220 4.10 -3.24 -16.96
N PHE A 221 2.90 -3.81 -16.80
CA PHE A 221 1.68 -3.28 -17.43
C PHE A 221 0.85 -2.36 -16.53
N TYR A 222 1.22 -2.25 -15.26
CA TYR A 222 0.50 -1.52 -14.21
C TYR A 222 1.50 -0.69 -13.38
N PRO A 223 1.01 0.20 -12.49
CA PRO A 223 1.90 1.03 -11.67
C PRO A 223 2.85 0.19 -10.81
N VAL A 224 4.10 0.64 -10.76
CA VAL A 224 5.18 0.10 -9.92
C VAL A 224 5.62 1.19 -8.97
N SER A 225 5.75 0.85 -7.69
CA SER A 225 6.15 1.80 -6.66
C SER A 225 7.12 1.17 -5.67
N THR A 226 8.01 1.99 -5.10
CA THR A 226 8.86 1.64 -3.96
C THR A 226 8.84 2.80 -2.96
N ALA A 227 8.81 2.48 -1.66
CA ALA A 227 8.95 3.47 -0.60
C ALA A 227 10.40 3.95 -0.40
N GLN A 228 11.37 3.35 -1.11
CA GLN A 228 12.77 3.72 -1.15
C GLN A 228 13.18 4.03 -2.60
N ASP A 229 14.35 3.58 -3.02
CA ASP A 229 14.89 3.80 -4.35
C ASP A 229 14.71 2.58 -5.26
N MET A 230 14.79 2.83 -6.56
CA MET A 230 14.80 1.81 -7.59
C MET A 230 16.10 1.85 -8.37
N PHE A 231 16.74 0.69 -8.52
CA PHE A 231 18.06 0.51 -9.12
C PHE A 231 18.04 -0.49 -10.28
N TYR A 232 18.84 -0.19 -11.32
CA TYR A 232 19.17 -1.21 -12.32
C TYR A 232 20.36 -2.04 -11.86
N GLY A 233 20.11 -3.19 -11.24
CA GLY A 233 21.21 -3.89 -10.55
C GLY A 233 20.83 -5.19 -9.84
N TRP A 234 21.84 -5.73 -9.16
CA TRP A 234 21.66 -6.74 -8.11
C TRP A 234 21.39 -6.02 -6.79
N GLY A 235 20.61 -6.63 -5.89
CA GLY A 235 20.42 -6.12 -4.53
C GLY A 235 21.64 -6.31 -3.61
N THR A 236 22.77 -6.76 -4.15
CA THR A 236 23.97 -7.06 -3.38
C THR A 236 25.24 -6.84 -4.20
N ASP A 237 26.27 -6.28 -3.55
CA ASP A 237 27.61 -6.15 -4.10
C ASP A 237 28.44 -7.45 -3.97
N VAL A 238 27.95 -8.44 -3.22
CA VAL A 238 28.65 -9.71 -3.02
C VAL A 238 28.48 -10.58 -4.25
N SER A 239 29.54 -10.71 -5.06
CA SER A 239 29.47 -11.42 -6.35
C SER A 239 28.97 -12.86 -6.22
N SER A 240 29.28 -13.59 -5.15
CA SER A 240 28.77 -14.95 -4.93
C SER A 240 27.26 -15.02 -4.70
N ALA A 241 26.65 -13.93 -4.23
CA ALA A 241 25.21 -13.79 -4.02
C ALA A 241 24.47 -13.21 -5.24
N GLN A 242 25.16 -12.93 -6.35
CA GLN A 242 24.55 -12.42 -7.58
C GLN A 242 24.08 -13.58 -8.47
N GLY A 243 22.76 -13.74 -8.58
CA GLY A 243 22.12 -14.85 -9.30
C GLY A 243 22.59 -16.20 -8.76
N SER A 244 22.89 -17.14 -9.66
CA SER A 244 23.50 -18.45 -9.30
C SER A 244 24.95 -18.37 -8.79
N GLY A 245 25.53 -17.16 -8.76
CA GLY A 245 26.83 -16.85 -8.20
C GLY A 245 27.84 -16.40 -9.25
N ASN A 246 28.45 -15.24 -9.02
CA ASN A 246 29.39 -14.55 -9.90
C ASN A 246 28.83 -14.26 -11.30
N GLU A 247 27.52 -13.98 -11.38
CA GLU A 247 26.89 -13.59 -12.62
C GLU A 247 27.23 -12.14 -13.01
N SER A 248 27.35 -11.89 -14.30
CA SER A 248 27.43 -10.52 -14.81
C SER A 248 26.08 -9.83 -14.73
N LEU A 249 26.08 -8.50 -14.57
CA LEU A 249 24.87 -7.69 -14.70
C LEU A 249 24.17 -7.99 -16.04
N GLN A 250 22.88 -8.27 -15.97
CA GLN A 250 22.11 -8.66 -17.14
C GLN A 250 21.81 -7.43 -18.03
N THR A 251 21.49 -7.65 -19.31
CA THR A 251 21.35 -6.54 -20.30
C THR A 251 20.04 -6.56 -21.09
N GLY A 252 19.07 -7.37 -20.66
CA GLY A 252 17.73 -7.39 -21.20
C GLY A 252 17.01 -6.06 -21.00
N HIS A 253 15.79 -5.97 -21.54
CA HIS A 253 14.98 -4.77 -21.39
C HIS A 253 14.17 -4.80 -20.09
N VAL A 254 14.00 -3.65 -19.47
CA VAL A 254 13.03 -3.41 -18.39
C VAL A 254 12.10 -2.32 -18.91
N LYS A 255 10.78 -2.54 -18.96
CA LYS A 255 9.83 -1.56 -19.50
C LYS A 255 8.66 -1.28 -18.57
N PHE A 256 8.20 -0.04 -18.62
CA PHE A 256 6.97 0.42 -17.95
C PHE A 256 6.12 1.23 -18.93
N LYS A 257 4.81 1.34 -18.65
CA LYS A 257 3.91 2.14 -19.49
C LYS A 257 4.21 3.64 -19.37
N ASN A 258 4.11 4.36 -20.49
CA ASN A 258 4.11 5.83 -20.51
C ASN A 258 2.68 6.40 -20.49
N ARG A 259 2.52 7.73 -20.59
CA ARG A 259 1.21 8.42 -20.64
C ARG A 259 0.29 7.90 -21.76
N ALA A 260 0.86 7.51 -22.90
CA ALA A 260 0.12 6.98 -24.04
C ALA A 260 -0.23 5.48 -23.89
N GLY A 261 0.15 4.84 -22.78
CA GLY A 261 -0.05 3.41 -22.54
C GLY A 261 0.97 2.49 -23.22
N ASN A 262 2.00 3.05 -23.88
CA ASN A 262 3.04 2.27 -24.55
C ASN A 262 4.12 1.84 -23.56
N LEU A 263 4.62 0.60 -23.71
CA LEU A 263 5.77 0.12 -22.93
C LEU A 263 7.07 0.81 -23.40
N VAL A 264 7.71 1.53 -22.49
CA VAL A 264 8.95 2.28 -22.72
C VAL A 264 10.06 1.74 -21.83
N SER A 265 11.21 1.48 -22.45
CA SER A 265 12.41 0.95 -21.80
C SER A 265 13.00 1.90 -20.76
N MET A 266 13.47 1.34 -19.64
CA MET A 266 14.37 1.95 -18.65
C MET A 266 15.72 2.32 -19.24
N LYS A 267 16.18 1.54 -20.22
CA LYS A 267 17.33 1.90 -21.03
C LYS A 267 16.99 3.07 -21.95
N ASP A 268 17.76 4.13 -21.86
CA ASP A 268 17.68 5.32 -22.71
C ASP A 268 19.07 5.62 -23.28
N GLY A 269 19.21 5.49 -24.60
CA GLY A 269 20.52 5.46 -25.26
C GLY A 269 21.39 4.30 -24.75
N SER A 270 22.53 4.62 -24.13
CA SER A 270 23.49 3.63 -23.59
C SER A 270 23.35 3.36 -22.10
N SER A 271 22.50 4.12 -21.38
CA SER A 271 22.39 4.07 -19.93
C SER A 271 21.05 3.49 -19.50
N TYR A 272 21.05 2.76 -18.38
CA TYR A 272 19.82 2.44 -17.67
C TYR A 272 19.52 3.57 -16.69
N MET A 273 18.28 4.04 -16.69
CA MET A 273 17.87 5.21 -15.92
C MET A 273 17.18 4.76 -14.66
N ASP A 274 17.79 5.04 -13.52
CA ASP A 274 17.35 4.68 -12.18
C ASP A 274 17.48 5.87 -11.22
N SER A 275 17.29 5.61 -9.92
CA SER A 275 17.20 6.65 -8.89
C SER A 275 18.51 7.38 -8.64
N ASP A 276 19.65 6.89 -9.16
CA ASP A 276 20.93 7.62 -9.13
C ASP A 276 20.94 8.84 -10.09
N TYR A 277 19.92 8.98 -10.95
CA TYR A 277 19.79 10.13 -11.83
C TYR A 277 19.40 11.40 -11.06
N SER A 278 20.17 12.48 -11.20
CA SER A 278 20.02 13.69 -10.36
C SER A 278 18.66 14.39 -10.41
N ASP A 279 17.89 14.21 -11.49
CA ASP A 279 16.53 14.74 -11.63
C ASP A 279 15.51 13.60 -11.76
N TRP A 280 15.73 12.50 -11.03
CA TRP A 280 14.98 11.25 -11.16
C TRP A 280 13.46 11.46 -11.13
N ARG A 281 12.95 12.18 -10.12
CA ARG A 281 11.52 12.53 -10.01
C ARG A 281 10.93 13.10 -11.30
N ILE A 282 11.60 14.09 -11.90
CA ILE A 282 11.10 14.76 -13.11
C ILE A 282 11.26 13.84 -14.32
N TYR A 283 12.39 13.12 -14.40
CA TYR A 283 12.66 12.20 -15.48
C TYR A 283 11.62 11.08 -15.54
N ALA A 284 11.42 10.37 -14.42
CA ALA A 284 10.48 9.27 -14.30
C ALA A 284 9.03 9.71 -14.53
N ALA A 285 8.61 10.85 -13.96
CA ALA A 285 7.29 11.43 -14.19
C ALA A 285 7.04 11.70 -15.68
N ASN A 286 7.98 12.30 -16.40
CA ASN A 286 7.82 12.60 -17.82
C ASN A 286 7.85 11.33 -18.69
N ARG A 287 8.69 10.35 -18.34
CA ARG A 287 8.86 9.13 -19.14
C ARG A 287 7.73 8.13 -18.95
N TRP A 288 7.29 7.93 -17.70
CA TRP A 288 6.36 6.87 -17.32
C TRP A 288 5.05 7.35 -16.72
N ASN A 289 4.85 8.67 -16.55
CA ASN A 289 3.56 9.25 -16.18
C ASN A 289 2.99 8.63 -14.90
N GLY A 290 3.81 8.48 -13.86
CA GLY A 290 3.43 7.86 -12.58
C GLY A 290 3.26 6.34 -12.60
N ASN A 291 3.67 5.62 -13.66
CA ASN A 291 3.73 4.15 -13.64
C ASN A 291 5.00 3.60 -12.98
N LEU A 292 5.94 4.47 -12.64
CA LEU A 292 7.12 4.15 -11.85
C LEU A 292 7.33 5.28 -10.85
N LEU A 293 7.16 4.97 -9.57
CA LEU A 293 7.26 5.92 -8.46
C LEU A 293 8.25 5.39 -7.42
N THR A 294 8.95 6.30 -6.77
CA THR A 294 9.94 6.03 -5.71
C THR A 294 9.72 7.03 -4.56
N GLN A 295 10.55 6.97 -3.51
CA GLN A 295 10.51 7.94 -2.41
C GLN A 295 10.54 9.41 -2.86
N GLU A 296 11.23 9.76 -3.96
CA GLU A 296 11.25 11.13 -4.49
C GLU A 296 9.87 11.64 -4.93
N HIS A 297 8.94 10.71 -5.22
CA HIS A 297 7.56 11.02 -5.57
C HIS A 297 6.65 11.12 -4.34
N GLY A 298 7.17 10.87 -3.13
CA GLY A 298 6.40 10.82 -1.89
C GLY A 298 5.69 9.48 -1.68
N VAL A 299 6.19 8.39 -2.29
CA VAL A 299 5.73 7.05 -1.93
C VAL A 299 6.20 6.76 -0.51
N GLU A 300 5.28 6.28 0.32
CA GLU A 300 5.55 5.90 1.70
C GLU A 300 5.43 4.39 1.86
N VAL A 301 5.96 3.88 2.96
CA VAL A 301 5.80 2.48 3.40
C VAL A 301 4.32 2.18 3.60
N TYR A 302 3.89 1.03 3.09
CA TYR A 302 2.55 0.50 3.30
C TYR A 302 2.59 -0.48 4.47
N GLN A 303 2.06 -0.06 5.61
CA GLN A 303 2.08 -0.85 6.82
C GLN A 303 0.82 -1.73 6.92
N PRO A 304 0.96 -3.05 7.13
CA PRO A 304 -0.11 -3.84 7.71
C PRO A 304 -0.47 -3.25 9.09
N VAL A 305 -1.76 -3.01 9.35
CA VAL A 305 -2.17 -2.34 10.59
C VAL A 305 -1.68 -3.11 11.83
N ALA A 306 -1.21 -2.39 12.85
CA ALA A 306 -0.68 -2.91 14.12
C ALA A 306 0.69 -3.61 14.06
N PHE A 307 1.24 -3.86 12.87
CA PHE A 307 2.58 -4.44 12.73
C PHE A 307 3.62 -3.34 12.53
N PRO A 308 4.74 -3.35 13.28
CA PRO A 308 5.90 -2.51 13.00
C PRO A 308 6.50 -2.77 11.60
N ASP A 309 7.38 -1.88 11.15
CA ASP A 309 8.13 -2.08 9.92
C ASP A 309 9.09 -3.28 10.02
N TYR A 310 9.39 -3.90 8.89
CA TYR A 310 10.50 -4.85 8.80
C TYR A 310 11.82 -4.08 8.92
N GLU A 311 12.71 -4.56 9.78
CA GLU A 311 14.07 -4.04 9.89
C GLU A 311 15.06 -5.12 9.42
N PRO A 312 15.84 -4.88 8.34
CA PRO A 312 16.84 -5.84 7.89
C PRO A 312 17.99 -5.96 8.88
N ASP A 313 18.71 -7.09 8.80
CA ASP A 313 19.91 -7.32 9.59
C ASP A 313 20.93 -6.16 9.50
N ASP A 314 21.47 -5.74 10.66
CA ASP A 314 22.53 -4.73 10.72
C ASP A 314 23.90 -5.40 10.56
N PRO A 315 24.55 -5.26 9.39
CA PRO A 315 25.81 -5.95 9.09
C PRO A 315 26.99 -5.41 9.91
N THR A 316 26.81 -4.32 10.66
CA THR A 316 27.83 -3.79 11.59
C THR A 316 27.85 -4.53 12.92
N THR A 317 26.78 -5.27 13.22
CA THR A 317 26.72 -6.17 14.36
C THR A 317 27.25 -7.55 13.97
N SER A 318 27.65 -8.34 14.98
CA SER A 318 28.16 -9.69 14.75
C SER A 318 27.09 -10.78 14.82
N ALA A 319 25.86 -10.41 15.17
CA ALA A 319 24.74 -11.31 15.32
C ALA A 319 23.74 -10.99 14.22
N TYR A 320 23.15 -12.02 13.63
CA TYR A 320 22.00 -11.86 12.75
C TYR A 320 20.81 -11.40 13.58
N ASP A 321 20.28 -10.21 13.32
CA ASP A 321 19.23 -9.56 14.15
C ASP A 321 18.18 -8.79 13.32
N PRO A 322 17.46 -9.45 12.38
CA PRO A 322 16.34 -8.81 11.69
C PRO A 322 15.11 -8.68 12.60
N VAL A 323 14.32 -7.62 12.42
CA VAL A 323 13.01 -7.46 13.08
C VAL A 323 11.91 -7.92 12.12
N ASN A 324 11.40 -9.12 12.36
CA ASN A 324 10.49 -9.83 11.45
C ASN A 324 9.00 -9.67 11.82
N SER A 325 8.56 -8.44 12.06
CA SER A 325 7.21 -8.12 12.56
C SER A 325 6.07 -8.77 11.77
N GLY A 326 6.19 -8.84 10.44
CA GLY A 326 5.19 -9.43 9.56
C GLY A 326 4.97 -10.93 9.76
N HIS A 327 5.96 -11.65 10.30
CA HIS A 327 5.88 -13.10 10.54
C HIS A 327 4.83 -13.44 11.59
N ALA A 328 4.62 -12.55 12.56
CA ALA A 328 3.60 -12.72 13.59
C ALA A 328 2.18 -12.95 13.04
N LEU A 329 1.88 -12.54 11.79
CA LEU A 329 0.59 -12.80 11.13
C LEU A 329 0.26 -14.30 11.03
N ILE A 330 1.27 -15.17 10.88
CA ILE A 330 1.13 -16.63 10.75
C ILE A 330 1.44 -17.38 12.04
N GLU A 331 1.88 -16.69 13.09
CA GLU A 331 2.22 -17.31 14.38
C GLU A 331 0.97 -17.68 15.19
N PRO A 332 1.08 -18.69 16.08
CA PRO A 332 0.01 -19.03 17.00
C PRO A 332 -0.25 -17.87 17.98
N PRO A 333 -1.39 -17.90 18.69
CA PRO A 333 -1.75 -16.86 19.65
C PRO A 333 -0.78 -16.86 20.83
N LEU A 334 -0.39 -15.66 21.28
CA LEU A 334 0.40 -15.51 22.49
C LEU A 334 -0.49 -15.32 23.72
N PRO A 335 -0.12 -15.87 24.90
CA PRO A 335 -0.84 -15.58 26.13
C PRO A 335 -0.61 -14.12 26.54
N SER A 336 -1.60 -13.47 27.16
CA SER A 336 -1.50 -12.06 27.59
C SER A 336 -0.42 -11.76 28.64
N SER A 337 0.20 -12.80 29.21
CA SER A 337 1.36 -12.69 30.10
C SER A 337 2.71 -12.68 29.37
N ASP A 338 2.72 -12.99 28.08
CA ASP A 338 3.93 -13.01 27.26
C ASP A 338 4.48 -11.58 27.08
N PRO A 339 5.80 -11.34 27.21
CA PRO A 339 6.39 -10.02 26.98
C PRO A 339 6.12 -9.43 25.60
N ASP A 340 5.95 -10.27 24.58
CA ASP A 340 5.74 -9.85 23.19
C ASP A 340 4.26 -9.77 22.81
N TYR A 341 3.35 -10.03 23.77
CA TYR A 341 1.91 -9.91 23.56
C TYR A 341 1.51 -8.45 23.27
N ASN A 342 0.78 -8.26 22.18
CA ASN A 342 0.11 -7.02 21.85
C ASN A 342 -1.30 -7.34 21.33
N GLU A 343 -2.33 -6.81 22.00
CA GLU A 343 -3.74 -7.06 21.70
C GLU A 343 -4.09 -6.77 20.24
N GLU A 344 -3.61 -5.65 19.67
CA GLU A 344 -3.91 -5.27 18.29
C GLU A 344 -3.20 -6.18 17.28
N VAL A 345 -1.99 -6.67 17.61
CA VAL A 345 -1.29 -7.66 16.77
C VAL A 345 -2.02 -8.99 16.80
N GLU A 346 -2.43 -9.46 17.98
CA GLU A 346 -3.19 -10.69 18.16
C GLU A 346 -4.51 -10.65 17.39
N ASP A 347 -5.24 -9.53 17.43
CA ASP A 347 -6.47 -9.33 16.65
C ASP A 347 -6.23 -9.43 15.14
N GLN A 348 -5.00 -9.20 14.66
CA GLN A 348 -4.66 -9.34 13.25
C GLN A 348 -4.24 -10.75 12.83
N LYS A 349 -3.76 -11.59 13.76
CA LYS A 349 -3.25 -12.93 13.46
C LYS A 349 -4.31 -13.81 12.81
N LEU A 350 -3.90 -14.61 11.83
CA LEU A 350 -4.81 -15.55 11.16
C LEU A 350 -5.27 -16.67 12.10
N SER A 351 -4.48 -16.98 13.12
CA SER A 351 -4.81 -17.93 14.18
C SER A 351 -6.04 -17.49 15.00
N ASN A 352 -6.13 -16.22 15.38
CA ASN A 352 -7.27 -15.68 16.13
C ASN A 352 -8.50 -15.39 15.25
N LYS A 353 -8.31 -15.27 13.93
CA LYS A 353 -9.40 -15.06 12.96
C LYS A 353 -9.98 -16.38 12.40
N ALA A 354 -9.36 -17.52 12.68
CA ALA A 354 -9.75 -18.78 12.06
C ALA A 354 -11.12 -19.27 12.55
N GLY A 355 -11.99 -19.65 11.62
CA GLY A 355 -13.24 -20.36 11.95
C GLY A 355 -12.99 -21.85 12.19
N LEU A 356 -11.91 -22.39 11.62
CA LEU A 356 -11.38 -23.71 11.94
C LEU A 356 -9.87 -23.60 12.25
N TYR A 357 -9.54 -23.87 13.50
CA TYR A 357 -8.17 -23.91 13.99
C TYR A 357 -7.73 -25.37 14.15
N PHE A 358 -6.71 -25.80 13.44
CA PHE A 358 -6.13 -27.13 13.57
C PHE A 358 -4.80 -27.07 14.33
N THR A 359 -4.53 -28.08 15.13
CA THR A 359 -3.21 -28.29 15.75
C THR A 359 -2.66 -29.63 15.33
N TRP A 360 -1.36 -29.70 15.04
CA TRP A 360 -0.63 -30.95 14.89
C TRP A 360 0.61 -30.95 15.78
N ASP A 361 0.66 -31.92 16.69
CA ASP A 361 1.85 -32.19 17.48
C ASP A 361 2.76 -33.18 16.73
N VAL A 362 3.90 -32.70 16.23
CA VAL A 362 4.85 -33.51 15.44
C VAL A 362 5.52 -34.62 16.25
N GLN A 363 5.37 -34.61 17.58
CA GLN A 363 5.93 -35.62 18.46
C GLN A 363 4.94 -36.74 18.76
N THR A 364 3.70 -36.42 19.13
CA THR A 364 2.68 -37.44 19.45
C THR A 364 1.95 -37.93 18.21
N GLY A 365 1.89 -37.12 17.16
CA GLY A 365 1.03 -37.34 16.00
C GLY A 365 -0.42 -36.94 16.25
N ASP A 366 -0.73 -36.28 17.37
CA ASP A 366 -2.09 -35.87 17.66
C ASP A 366 -2.48 -34.68 16.77
N VAL A 367 -3.66 -34.80 16.14
CA VAL A 367 -4.29 -33.73 15.36
C VAL A 367 -5.64 -33.41 16.00
N LYS A 368 -5.89 -32.12 16.21
CA LYS A 368 -7.13 -31.60 16.81
C LYS A 368 -7.67 -30.44 15.99
N ALA A 369 -8.98 -30.21 16.05
CA ALA A 369 -9.61 -29.01 15.53
C ALA A 369 -10.34 -28.24 16.64
N PHE A 370 -10.48 -26.93 16.45
CA PHE A 370 -11.21 -26.04 17.31
C PHE A 370 -12.02 -25.04 16.49
N ASP A 371 -13.17 -24.59 17.01
CA ASP A 371 -13.85 -23.39 16.51
C ASP A 371 -13.13 -22.11 16.98
N ILE A 372 -13.70 -20.96 16.62
CA ILE A 372 -13.20 -19.63 17.01
C ILE A 372 -13.34 -19.34 18.51
N ASP A 373 -14.25 -20.04 19.21
CA ASP A 373 -14.49 -19.90 20.64
C ASP A 373 -13.60 -20.86 21.48
N GLY A 374 -12.85 -21.74 20.82
CA GLY A 374 -11.96 -22.72 21.43
C GLY A 374 -12.62 -24.07 21.78
N THR A 375 -13.81 -24.35 21.26
CA THR A 375 -14.48 -25.65 21.40
C THR A 375 -13.73 -26.71 20.61
N GLU A 376 -13.33 -27.80 21.25
CA GLU A 376 -12.60 -28.90 20.60
C GLU A 376 -13.53 -29.79 19.75
N TYR A 377 -13.04 -30.19 18.58
CA TYR A 377 -13.64 -31.15 17.68
C TYR A 377 -12.80 -32.41 17.54
N ASP A 378 -13.47 -33.54 17.40
CA ASP A 378 -12.84 -34.82 17.10
C ASP A 378 -12.76 -35.04 15.59
N LEU A 379 -11.57 -35.38 15.12
CA LEU A 379 -11.26 -35.63 13.72
C LEU A 379 -10.81 -37.08 13.48
N SER A 380 -10.86 -37.96 14.48
CA SER A 380 -10.31 -39.32 14.38
C SER A 380 -10.81 -40.11 13.17
N ASP A 381 -12.09 -39.94 12.84
CA ASP A 381 -12.72 -40.65 11.72
C ASP A 381 -12.38 -40.01 10.37
N LEU A 382 -11.93 -38.75 10.40
CA LEU A 382 -11.48 -38.02 9.22
C LEU A 382 -9.99 -38.26 8.89
N GLU A 383 -9.28 -39.03 9.71
CA GLU A 383 -7.93 -39.51 9.42
C GLU A 383 -7.97 -40.71 8.47
N GLY A 384 -7.12 -40.73 7.44
CA GLY A 384 -7.08 -41.90 6.57
C GLY A 384 -6.08 -41.80 5.42
N ALA A 385 -6.28 -42.64 4.42
CA ALA A 385 -5.49 -42.65 3.18
C ALA A 385 -6.41 -42.81 1.96
N GLY A 386 -5.92 -42.50 0.77
CA GLY A 386 -6.71 -42.59 -0.47
C GLY A 386 -7.32 -41.26 -0.92
N THR A 387 -8.66 -41.18 -1.03
CA THR A 387 -9.34 -39.96 -1.54
C THR A 387 -10.45 -39.40 -0.66
N ASP A 388 -10.83 -40.11 0.39
CA ASP A 388 -11.98 -39.78 1.23
C ASP A 388 -11.59 -39.66 2.72
N TYR A 389 -10.62 -38.77 2.97
CA TYR A 389 -10.11 -38.40 4.28
C TYR A 389 -9.84 -36.90 4.30
N LEU A 390 -9.88 -36.26 5.48
CA LEU A 390 -9.53 -34.85 5.64
C LEU A 390 -8.02 -34.68 5.81
N TYR A 391 -7.39 -35.52 6.65
CA TYR A 391 -5.95 -35.49 6.85
C TYR A 391 -5.29 -36.88 6.92
N GLU A 392 -4.00 -36.93 6.61
CA GLU A 392 -3.13 -38.11 6.77
C GLU A 392 -1.76 -37.65 7.31
N ILE A 393 -1.26 -38.29 8.36
CA ILE A 393 0.10 -38.02 8.87
C ILE A 393 1.08 -38.97 8.21
N LYS A 394 2.09 -38.40 7.54
CA LYS A 394 3.14 -39.13 6.83
C LYS A 394 4.50 -38.81 7.41
N PRO A 395 4.98 -39.58 8.40
CA PRO A 395 6.32 -39.43 8.91
C PRO A 395 7.35 -39.76 7.82
N ASN A 396 8.38 -38.94 7.68
CA ASN A 396 9.44 -39.04 6.68
C ASN A 396 8.89 -39.21 5.24
N ALA A 397 7.81 -38.49 4.91
CA ALA A 397 7.06 -38.66 3.68
C ALA A 397 7.93 -38.49 2.43
N MET A 398 8.68 -37.39 2.36
CA MET A 398 9.45 -37.02 1.18
C MET A 398 10.82 -36.47 1.57
N TYR A 399 11.79 -36.61 0.67
CA TYR A 399 13.14 -36.09 0.88
C TYR A 399 13.28 -34.71 0.25
N ASP A 400 13.47 -33.68 1.08
CA ASP A 400 13.70 -32.31 0.64
C ASP A 400 15.20 -32.05 0.45
N HIS A 401 15.62 -31.93 -0.82
CA HIS A 401 17.02 -31.73 -1.19
C HIS A 401 17.58 -30.34 -0.81
N ARG A 402 16.72 -29.38 -0.43
CA ARG A 402 17.15 -28.08 0.08
C ARG A 402 17.68 -28.18 1.51
N ARG A 403 16.95 -28.96 2.32
CA ARG A 403 17.23 -29.21 3.74
C ARG A 403 18.13 -30.44 3.99
N TYR A 404 18.36 -31.26 2.96
CA TYR A 404 19.07 -32.55 3.06
C TYR A 404 18.44 -33.51 4.08
N GLN A 405 17.11 -33.51 4.16
CA GLN A 405 16.38 -34.19 5.22
C GLN A 405 15.04 -34.75 4.73
N TYR A 406 14.57 -35.82 5.36
CA TYR A 406 13.20 -36.31 5.20
C TYR A 406 12.24 -35.42 5.99
N ILE A 407 11.13 -35.05 5.34
CA ILE A 407 10.14 -34.15 5.93
C ILE A 407 8.94 -34.95 6.40
N ASP A 408 8.53 -34.73 7.65
CA ASP A 408 7.26 -35.20 8.17
C ASP A 408 6.14 -34.33 7.57
N ILE A 409 5.17 -34.94 6.90
CA ILE A 409 4.11 -34.21 6.22
C ILE A 409 2.76 -34.54 6.84
N LEU A 410 2.01 -33.50 7.19
CA LEU A 410 0.57 -33.61 7.34
C LEU A 410 -0.07 -33.30 6.00
N GLU A 411 -0.66 -34.31 5.37
CA GLU A 411 -1.36 -34.16 4.10
C GLU A 411 -2.82 -33.79 4.38
N PHE A 412 -3.27 -32.64 3.88
CA PHE A 412 -4.59 -32.07 4.11
C PHE A 412 -5.38 -31.98 2.79
N ASN A 413 -6.55 -32.63 2.75
CA ASN A 413 -7.41 -32.74 1.59
C ASN A 413 -8.46 -31.62 1.58
N VAL A 414 -8.19 -30.58 0.79
CA VAL A 414 -9.08 -29.42 0.67
C VAL A 414 -10.39 -29.78 -0.02
N GLY A 415 -10.38 -30.77 -0.91
CA GLY A 415 -11.58 -31.31 -1.54
C GLY A 415 -12.53 -31.98 -0.54
N LYS A 416 -11.98 -32.70 0.44
CA LYS A 416 -12.78 -33.24 1.55
C LYS A 416 -13.30 -32.12 2.44
N LEU A 417 -12.47 -31.12 2.76
CA LEU A 417 -12.93 -29.94 3.51
C LEU A 417 -14.11 -29.27 2.80
N LYS A 418 -14.05 -29.07 1.48
CA LYS A 418 -15.16 -28.53 0.68
C LYS A 418 -16.46 -29.30 0.91
N GLN A 419 -16.41 -30.64 0.88
CA GLN A 419 -17.59 -31.48 1.13
C GLN A 419 -18.13 -31.28 2.55
N LEU A 420 -17.25 -31.25 3.56
CA LEU A 420 -17.64 -31.03 4.96
C LEU A 420 -18.30 -29.66 5.18
N ILE A 421 -17.88 -28.63 4.43
CA ILE A 421 -18.41 -27.26 4.57
C ILE A 421 -19.68 -27.04 3.76
N GLU A 422 -19.72 -27.50 2.51
CA GLU A 422 -20.81 -27.17 1.58
C GLU A 422 -21.93 -28.21 1.58
N THR A 423 -21.59 -29.49 1.79
CA THR A 423 -22.51 -30.62 1.70
C THR A 423 -22.22 -31.66 2.79
N PRO A 424 -22.30 -31.29 4.09
CA PRO A 424 -22.07 -32.25 5.17
C PRO A 424 -23.10 -33.39 5.11
N ASP A 425 -22.63 -34.63 5.21
CA ASP A 425 -23.45 -35.84 5.27
C ASP A 425 -23.39 -36.43 6.68
N TYR A 426 -24.36 -36.07 7.51
CA TYR A 426 -24.41 -36.50 8.92
C TYR A 426 -24.69 -38.00 9.10
N ASP A 427 -25.12 -38.69 8.04
CA ASP A 427 -25.34 -40.14 8.07
C ASP A 427 -24.07 -40.94 7.72
N ALA A 428 -23.01 -40.27 7.23
CA ALA A 428 -21.73 -40.88 6.88
C ALA A 428 -20.68 -40.66 7.98
N GLU A 429 -19.92 -41.71 8.31
CA GLU A 429 -18.89 -41.70 9.37
C GLU A 429 -17.87 -40.56 9.20
N ASN A 430 -17.48 -40.28 7.95
CA ASN A 430 -16.50 -39.25 7.59
C ASN A 430 -17.18 -38.04 6.90
N GLY A 431 -18.47 -37.83 7.12
CA GLY A 431 -19.27 -36.85 6.38
C GLY A 431 -19.43 -35.49 7.06
N TYR A 432 -18.91 -35.33 8.27
CA TYR A 432 -19.00 -34.10 9.08
C TYR A 432 -17.89 -34.04 10.14
N ILE A 433 -17.66 -32.86 10.72
CA ILE A 433 -16.69 -32.65 11.81
C ILE A 433 -17.41 -32.89 13.14
N LYS A 434 -16.94 -33.87 13.93
CA LYS A 434 -17.64 -34.35 15.13
C LYS A 434 -17.28 -33.52 16.37
N PRO A 435 -18.21 -33.32 17.32
CA PRO A 435 -17.87 -32.76 18.63
C PRO A 435 -16.90 -33.66 19.39
N HIS A 436 -15.97 -33.07 20.14
CA HIS A 436 -15.16 -33.81 21.08
C HIS A 436 -15.92 -34.06 22.39
N PHE A 437 -15.85 -35.29 22.92
CA PHE A 437 -16.36 -35.64 24.24
C PHE A 437 -15.32 -36.46 25.02
N GLU A 438 -15.22 -36.20 26.32
CA GLU A 438 -14.36 -36.98 27.19
C GLU A 438 -14.79 -38.46 27.23
N PRO A 439 -13.84 -39.41 27.37
CA PRO A 439 -14.15 -40.83 27.38
C PRO A 439 -15.20 -41.19 28.45
N GLY A 440 -16.35 -41.71 28.00
CA GLY A 440 -17.46 -42.13 28.86
C GLY A 440 -18.56 -41.08 29.03
N GLU A 441 -18.43 -39.89 28.43
CA GLU A 441 -19.44 -38.83 28.43
C GLU A 441 -20.14 -38.66 27.07
N MET A 442 -19.85 -39.53 26.08
CA MET A 442 -20.44 -39.47 24.75
C MET A 442 -21.98 -39.67 24.78
N PRO A 443 -22.77 -38.69 24.31
CA PRO A 443 -24.20 -38.87 24.11
C PRO A 443 -24.50 -39.74 22.86
N GLU A 444 -25.77 -40.10 22.65
CA GLU A 444 -26.18 -40.78 21.41
C GLU A 444 -25.99 -39.83 20.20
N GLU A 445 -25.47 -40.31 19.08
CA GLU A 445 -25.11 -39.48 17.90
C GLU A 445 -26.31 -38.71 17.31
N ASP A 446 -27.53 -39.22 17.47
CA ASP A 446 -28.76 -38.56 17.01
C ASP A 446 -29.41 -37.65 18.07
N SER A 447 -28.78 -37.51 19.23
CA SER A 447 -29.28 -36.64 20.30
C SER A 447 -29.14 -35.17 19.94
N THR A 448 -30.03 -34.33 20.48
CA THR A 448 -29.95 -32.88 20.30
C THR A 448 -28.66 -32.28 20.84
N GLU A 449 -28.08 -32.90 21.88
CA GLU A 449 -26.82 -32.48 22.49
C GLU A 449 -25.65 -32.68 21.54
N TYR A 450 -25.51 -33.88 20.97
CA TYR A 450 -24.49 -34.20 19.96
C TYR A 450 -24.62 -33.26 18.75
N LEU A 451 -25.82 -33.19 18.15
CA LEU A 451 -26.05 -32.38 16.96
C LEU A 451 -25.85 -30.87 17.18
N SER A 452 -26.07 -30.37 18.40
CA SER A 452 -25.81 -28.96 18.74
C SER A 452 -24.35 -28.65 18.98
N ALA A 453 -23.54 -29.65 19.31
CA ALA A 453 -22.11 -29.52 19.52
C ALA A 453 -21.32 -29.80 18.23
N THR A 454 -21.94 -30.40 17.21
CA THR A 454 -21.35 -30.61 15.89
C THR A 454 -21.07 -29.29 15.19
N PHE A 455 -19.91 -29.20 14.53
CA PHE A 455 -19.55 -28.03 13.73
C PHE A 455 -20.62 -27.73 12.70
N SER A 456 -21.13 -26.50 12.70
CA SER A 456 -22.15 -25.98 11.80
C SER A 456 -21.51 -25.03 10.79
N PRO A 457 -21.27 -25.48 9.54
CA PRO A 457 -20.74 -24.61 8.48
C PRO A 457 -21.62 -23.41 8.15
N SER A 458 -22.89 -23.40 8.60
CA SER A 458 -23.80 -22.26 8.35
C SER A 458 -23.53 -21.05 9.26
N THR A 459 -22.88 -21.27 10.40
CA THR A 459 -22.71 -20.28 11.47
C THR A 459 -21.26 -20.10 11.89
N GLU A 460 -20.44 -21.15 11.77
CA GLU A 460 -19.06 -21.17 12.26
C GLU A 460 -18.03 -21.05 11.14
N TRP A 461 -18.38 -21.43 9.90
CA TRP A 461 -17.47 -21.26 8.77
C TRP A 461 -17.38 -19.78 8.37
N ASN A 462 -16.17 -19.24 8.46
CA ASN A 462 -15.84 -17.87 8.07
C ASN A 462 -14.83 -17.77 6.92
N GLY A 463 -14.48 -18.91 6.30
CA GLY A 463 -13.51 -18.95 5.21
C GLY A 463 -12.05 -19.07 5.63
N ILE A 464 -11.71 -18.99 6.93
CA ILE A 464 -10.32 -18.98 7.40
C ILE A 464 -10.00 -20.29 8.12
N VAL A 465 -8.97 -20.97 7.63
CA VAL A 465 -8.39 -22.18 8.21
C VAL A 465 -6.98 -21.86 8.67
N TYR A 466 -6.70 -22.10 9.95
CA TYR A 466 -5.36 -21.99 10.51
C TYR A 466 -4.85 -23.35 10.96
N PHE A 467 -3.58 -23.64 10.70
CA PHE A 467 -2.95 -24.91 11.01
C PHE A 467 -1.66 -24.70 11.80
N GLU A 468 -1.74 -24.89 13.12
CA GLU A 468 -0.60 -24.81 14.03
C GLU A 468 0.20 -26.12 13.98
N THR A 469 1.46 -26.06 13.56
CA THR A 469 2.41 -27.15 13.78
C THR A 469 3.21 -26.86 15.05
N LYS A 470 3.15 -27.77 16.02
CA LYS A 470 3.79 -27.63 17.32
C LYS A 470 4.44 -28.92 17.81
N THR A 471 5.10 -28.83 18.96
CA THR A 471 5.65 -29.99 19.68
C THR A 471 5.40 -29.82 21.17
N SER A 472 4.80 -30.83 21.80
CA SER A 472 4.68 -30.90 23.27
C SER A 472 6.00 -31.25 23.96
N SER A 473 7.02 -31.63 23.19
CA SER A 473 8.32 -31.98 23.77
C SER A 473 9.09 -30.75 24.21
N THR A 474 9.66 -30.82 25.42
CA THR A 474 10.58 -29.81 25.95
C THR A 474 12.03 -30.04 25.50
N SER A 475 12.31 -31.10 24.75
CA SER A 475 13.65 -31.46 24.27
C SER A 475 14.06 -30.59 23.07
N THR A 476 15.29 -30.07 23.08
CA THR A 476 15.82 -29.27 21.97
C THR A 476 15.86 -30.06 20.65
N THR A 477 16.22 -31.34 20.70
CA THR A 477 16.24 -32.21 19.51
C THR A 477 14.86 -32.48 18.95
N ASP A 478 13.83 -32.57 19.81
CA ASP A 478 12.47 -32.77 19.33
C ASP A 478 11.87 -31.48 18.77
N LYS A 479 12.34 -30.31 19.24
CA LYS A 479 12.02 -29.00 18.65
C LYS A 479 12.60 -28.83 17.24
N GLU A 480 13.76 -29.42 16.95
CA GLU A 480 14.31 -29.44 15.59
C GLU A 480 13.38 -30.14 14.59
N ARG A 481 12.49 -31.04 15.04
CA ARG A 481 11.49 -31.68 14.16
C ARG A 481 10.53 -30.68 13.51
N LEU A 482 10.30 -29.51 14.13
CA LEU A 482 9.49 -28.45 13.53
C LEU A 482 10.08 -27.98 12.19
N HIS A 483 11.39 -27.76 12.13
CA HIS A 483 12.13 -27.39 10.92
C HIS A 483 12.13 -28.49 9.83
N TYR A 484 11.77 -29.73 10.19
CA TYR A 484 11.70 -30.87 9.28
C TYR A 484 10.29 -31.42 9.15
N SER A 485 9.29 -30.54 9.32
CA SER A 485 7.89 -30.86 9.12
C SER A 485 7.23 -29.83 8.18
N GLY A 486 6.00 -30.11 7.76
CA GLY A 486 5.19 -29.15 7.01
C GLY A 486 3.81 -29.69 6.68
N VAL A 487 2.92 -28.79 6.25
CA VAL A 487 1.57 -29.12 5.83
C VAL A 487 1.52 -29.17 4.30
N ARG A 488 0.90 -30.19 3.73
CA ARG A 488 0.71 -30.32 2.28
C ARG A 488 -0.76 -30.31 1.90
N LEU A 489 -1.16 -29.32 1.12
CA LEU A 489 -2.51 -29.22 0.55
C LEU A 489 -2.62 -30.02 -0.75
N TRP A 490 -3.75 -30.70 -0.92
CA TRP A 490 -4.12 -31.36 -2.16
C TRP A 490 -5.66 -31.41 -2.34
N GLY A 491 -6.11 -31.86 -3.51
CA GLY A 491 -7.54 -32.03 -3.78
C GLY A 491 -8.28 -30.73 -4.10
N GLY A 492 -7.56 -29.69 -4.54
CA GLY A 492 -8.12 -28.37 -4.84
C GLY A 492 -8.56 -28.14 -6.29
N GLU A 493 -8.59 -29.17 -7.15
CA GLU A 493 -8.94 -29.00 -8.57
C GLU A 493 -10.43 -28.73 -8.77
N THR A 494 -10.80 -27.76 -9.63
CA THR A 494 -12.18 -27.30 -9.78
C THR A 494 -13.04 -28.22 -10.67
N ASP A 495 -12.44 -28.94 -11.63
CA ASP A 495 -13.15 -29.85 -12.56
C ASP A 495 -13.01 -31.34 -12.18
N ARG A 496 -12.76 -31.62 -10.90
CA ARG A 496 -12.73 -32.99 -10.37
C ARG A 496 -13.82 -33.21 -9.32
N THR A 497 -14.58 -34.29 -9.50
CA THR A 497 -15.62 -34.68 -8.53
C THR A 497 -15.03 -34.89 -7.14
N GLY A 498 -15.61 -34.22 -6.14
CA GLY A 498 -15.16 -34.29 -4.74
C GLY A 498 -13.93 -33.43 -4.43
N GLN A 499 -13.46 -32.62 -5.39
CA GLN A 499 -12.35 -31.69 -5.22
C GLN A 499 -12.80 -30.23 -5.36
N GLY A 500 -11.87 -29.32 -5.06
CA GLY A 500 -12.06 -27.88 -5.14
C GLY A 500 -11.90 -27.22 -3.78
N ILE A 501 -12.24 -25.94 -3.73
CA ILE A 501 -12.10 -25.10 -2.54
C ILE A 501 -13.49 -24.84 -1.94
N PRO A 502 -13.65 -24.88 -0.59
CA PRO A 502 -14.88 -24.43 0.06
C PRO A 502 -15.16 -22.96 -0.24
N SER A 503 -16.42 -22.65 -0.55
CA SER A 503 -16.90 -21.30 -0.75
C SER A 503 -18.34 -21.20 -0.27
N ARG A 504 -18.48 -20.84 1.01
CA ARG A 504 -19.75 -20.70 1.72
C ARG A 504 -19.71 -19.42 2.55
N GLY A 505 -20.84 -18.72 2.60
CA GLY A 505 -20.98 -17.50 3.40
C GLY A 505 -21.12 -16.25 2.54
N VAL A 506 -21.06 -15.09 3.20
CA VAL A 506 -21.15 -13.77 2.54
C VAL A 506 -19.83 -13.41 1.84
N ASP A 507 -18.71 -13.82 2.45
CA ASP A 507 -17.37 -13.69 1.87
C ASP A 507 -16.97 -15.04 1.23
N PRO A 508 -17.09 -15.20 -0.09
CA PRO A 508 -16.75 -16.44 -0.76
C PRO A 508 -15.24 -16.71 -0.70
N GLY A 509 -14.84 -17.97 -0.79
CA GLY A 509 -13.44 -18.40 -0.85
C GLY A 509 -12.85 -18.91 0.47
N MET A 510 -11.52 -19.02 0.49
CA MET A 510 -10.79 -19.63 1.61
C MET A 510 -9.41 -19.01 1.79
N THR A 511 -9.04 -18.75 3.04
CA THR A 511 -7.66 -18.50 3.45
C THR A 511 -7.16 -19.70 4.25
N PHE A 512 -6.03 -20.28 3.82
CA PHE A 512 -5.31 -21.30 4.58
C PHE A 512 -3.99 -20.73 5.09
N ALA A 513 -3.74 -20.88 6.38
CA ALA A 513 -2.53 -20.36 7.02
C ALA A 513 -1.86 -21.39 7.92
N THR A 514 -0.54 -21.39 7.99
CA THR A 514 0.24 -22.22 8.91
C THR A 514 1.50 -21.49 9.35
N ASN A 515 1.95 -21.72 10.58
CA ASN A 515 3.22 -21.23 11.12
C ASN A 515 4.45 -22.01 10.57
N ASN A 516 4.25 -22.94 9.65
CA ASN A 516 5.30 -23.84 9.15
C ASN A 516 5.39 -23.80 7.62
N ALA A 517 6.26 -24.62 7.03
CA ALA A 517 6.37 -24.81 5.59
C ALA A 517 5.07 -25.40 5.01
N LEU A 518 4.57 -24.75 3.97
CA LEU A 518 3.39 -25.13 3.21
C LEU A 518 3.79 -25.69 1.85
N TYR A 519 3.25 -26.85 1.53
CA TYR A 519 3.40 -27.49 0.22
C TYR A 519 2.04 -27.53 -0.49
N VAL A 520 2.00 -27.17 -1.76
CA VAL A 520 0.78 -27.24 -2.57
C VAL A 520 1.01 -28.25 -3.69
N LYS A 521 0.19 -29.30 -3.75
CA LYS A 521 0.37 -30.41 -4.68
C LYS A 521 -0.73 -30.45 -5.74
N GLY A 522 -0.31 -30.45 -7.00
CA GLY A 522 -1.18 -30.58 -8.18
C GLY A 522 -1.79 -29.26 -8.62
N HIS A 523 -2.78 -29.32 -9.52
CA HIS A 523 -3.56 -28.12 -9.83
C HIS A 523 -4.33 -27.70 -8.56
N PHE A 524 -4.46 -26.41 -8.33
CA PHE A 524 -5.05 -25.89 -7.10
C PHE A 524 -5.90 -24.68 -7.39
N ASN A 525 -7.20 -24.77 -7.05
CA ASN A 525 -8.23 -23.79 -7.37
C ASN A 525 -8.32 -23.48 -8.88
N ALA A 526 -7.95 -24.45 -9.71
CA ALA A 526 -7.91 -24.40 -11.16
C ALA A 526 -8.31 -25.77 -11.72
N ASP A 527 -8.70 -25.84 -13.00
CA ASP A 527 -9.15 -27.06 -13.66
C ASP A 527 -8.03 -27.86 -14.34
N GLY A 528 -6.87 -27.24 -14.55
CA GLY A 528 -5.70 -27.84 -15.21
C GLY A 528 -5.76 -27.83 -16.75
N THR A 529 -6.76 -27.19 -17.33
CA THR A 529 -6.89 -26.91 -18.75
C THR A 529 -6.22 -25.58 -19.07
N VAL A 530 -4.99 -25.67 -19.58
CA VAL A 530 -4.19 -24.48 -19.86
C VAL A 530 -4.64 -23.77 -21.14
N HIS A 531 -4.90 -22.47 -21.03
CA HIS A 531 -5.16 -21.55 -22.14
C HIS A 531 -3.97 -20.61 -22.38
N ASP A 532 -3.67 -20.34 -23.65
CA ASP A 532 -2.52 -19.50 -24.04
C ASP A 532 -2.73 -18.02 -23.65
N THR A 533 -1.61 -17.37 -23.37
CA THR A 533 -1.43 -15.96 -22.97
C THR A 533 -2.06 -14.91 -23.90
N TRP A 534 -2.35 -15.27 -25.16
CA TRP A 534 -2.92 -14.36 -26.17
C TRP A 534 -4.43 -14.55 -26.39
N THR A 535 -5.08 -15.39 -25.58
CA THR A 535 -6.51 -15.66 -25.66
C THR A 535 -7.29 -14.85 -24.63
N SER A 536 -8.60 -14.71 -24.82
CA SER A 536 -9.51 -14.11 -23.82
C SER A 536 -9.70 -14.98 -22.58
N GLU A 537 -9.15 -16.18 -22.56
CA GLU A 537 -9.25 -17.17 -21.47
C GLU A 537 -7.88 -17.40 -20.81
N ASN A 538 -6.94 -16.46 -20.94
CA ASN A 538 -5.57 -16.61 -20.47
C ASN A 538 -5.48 -17.11 -19.01
N SER A 539 -4.94 -18.32 -18.84
CA SER A 539 -4.74 -19.03 -17.56
C SER A 539 -3.86 -18.28 -16.54
N SER A 540 -3.19 -17.19 -16.94
CA SER A 540 -2.38 -16.39 -16.00
C SER A 540 -3.19 -15.30 -15.29
N ILE A 541 -4.35 -14.89 -15.83
CA ILE A 541 -5.10 -13.72 -15.33
C ILE A 541 -6.61 -13.95 -15.20
N VAL A 542 -7.21 -14.72 -16.11
CA VAL A 542 -8.67 -14.90 -16.16
C VAL A 542 -9.06 -16.06 -15.22
N PRO A 543 -9.96 -15.84 -14.24
CA PRO A 543 -10.44 -16.88 -13.35
C PRO A 543 -11.21 -17.98 -14.08
N GLU A 544 -11.00 -19.23 -13.68
CA GLU A 544 -11.68 -20.40 -14.27
C GLU A 544 -13.03 -20.69 -13.59
N VAL A 545 -13.83 -21.58 -14.20
CA VAL A 545 -15.10 -22.02 -13.61
C VAL A 545 -14.83 -22.76 -12.30
N GLY A 546 -15.48 -22.32 -11.22
CA GLY A 546 -15.30 -22.89 -9.88
C GLY A 546 -14.11 -22.31 -9.12
N GLU A 547 -13.30 -21.44 -9.73
CA GLU A 547 -12.28 -20.66 -9.03
C GLU A 547 -12.94 -19.67 -8.05
N VAL A 548 -12.41 -19.61 -6.83
CA VAL A 548 -12.87 -18.71 -5.76
C VAL A 548 -11.66 -17.93 -5.22
N PRO A 549 -11.83 -16.79 -4.51
CA PRO A 549 -10.66 -16.08 -4.00
C PRO A 549 -9.98 -16.90 -2.90
N VAL A 550 -8.69 -17.22 -3.10
CA VAL A 550 -7.91 -18.03 -2.17
C VAL A 550 -6.63 -17.32 -1.73
N ALA A 551 -6.28 -17.43 -0.46
CA ALA A 551 -4.97 -17.06 0.06
C ALA A 551 -4.30 -18.24 0.78
N LEU A 552 -3.00 -18.39 0.56
CA LEU A 552 -2.14 -19.39 1.17
C LEU A 552 -1.01 -18.69 1.91
N TYR A 553 -1.00 -18.83 3.22
CA TYR A 553 0.03 -18.30 4.11
C TYR A 553 0.86 -19.45 4.67
N GLY A 554 2.18 -19.30 4.61
CA GLY A 554 3.10 -20.23 5.25
C GLY A 554 4.45 -19.57 5.50
N ASP A 555 5.25 -20.18 6.36
CA ASP A 555 6.63 -19.73 6.57
C ASP A 555 7.41 -19.77 5.25
N SER A 556 7.21 -20.83 4.48
CA SER A 556 7.57 -20.89 3.08
C SER A 556 6.52 -21.65 2.28
N VAL A 557 6.33 -21.28 1.01
CA VAL A 557 5.38 -21.97 0.11
C VAL A 557 6.13 -22.65 -1.03
N THR A 558 5.97 -23.97 -1.13
CA THR A 558 6.59 -24.80 -2.18
C THR A 558 5.51 -25.42 -3.07
N ILE A 559 5.66 -25.28 -4.38
CA ILE A 559 4.73 -25.87 -5.36
C ILE A 559 5.28 -27.21 -5.86
N LEU A 560 4.44 -28.24 -5.80
CA LEU A 560 4.70 -29.59 -6.26
C LEU A 560 3.70 -29.93 -7.37
N SER A 561 4.19 -30.37 -8.52
CA SER A 561 3.35 -30.67 -9.67
C SER A 561 2.48 -31.92 -9.47
N ASN A 562 1.55 -32.15 -10.40
CA ASN A 562 0.79 -33.40 -10.46
C ASN A 562 1.65 -34.66 -10.65
N SER A 563 2.89 -34.52 -11.13
CA SER A 563 3.83 -35.62 -11.28
C SER A 563 4.66 -35.90 -10.02
N TRP A 564 4.50 -35.09 -8.96
CA TRP A 564 5.23 -35.26 -7.72
C TRP A 564 4.97 -36.65 -7.09
N ASN A 565 6.06 -37.31 -6.73
CA ASN A 565 6.02 -38.63 -6.10
C ASN A 565 7.01 -38.68 -4.93
N ASP A 566 6.46 -38.80 -3.72
CA ASP A 566 7.19 -38.88 -2.44
C ASP A 566 8.27 -39.97 -2.40
N SER A 567 8.05 -41.08 -3.12
CA SER A 567 9.03 -42.18 -3.19
C SER A 567 10.27 -41.83 -4.01
N VAL A 568 10.24 -40.75 -4.79
CA VAL A 568 11.35 -40.34 -5.65
C VAL A 568 12.31 -39.46 -4.87
N THR A 569 13.43 -40.05 -4.45
CA THR A 569 14.49 -39.36 -3.69
C THR A 569 15.62 -38.85 -4.59
N THR A 570 15.56 -39.08 -5.90
CA THR A 570 16.51 -38.48 -6.84
C THR A 570 16.37 -36.97 -6.82
N LYS A 571 17.50 -36.26 -6.95
CA LYS A 571 17.52 -34.80 -7.02
C LYS A 571 16.77 -34.30 -8.27
N SER A 572 15.92 -33.28 -8.12
CA SER A 572 15.15 -32.66 -9.20
C SER A 572 14.27 -33.65 -10.02
N PRO A 573 13.33 -34.39 -9.39
CA PRO A 573 12.37 -35.25 -10.12
C PRO A 573 11.61 -34.49 -11.21
N GLN A 574 11.06 -35.19 -12.20
CA GLN A 574 10.37 -34.55 -13.33
C GLN A 574 9.01 -33.97 -12.90
N ALA A 575 8.76 -32.70 -13.23
CA ALA A 575 7.46 -32.06 -13.06
C ALA A 575 6.52 -32.30 -14.25
N SER A 576 5.26 -31.93 -14.07
CA SER A 576 4.28 -31.68 -15.14
C SER A 576 3.72 -30.26 -15.07
N THR A 577 3.24 -29.73 -16.20
CA THR A 577 2.51 -28.46 -16.23
C THR A 577 1.41 -28.42 -15.16
N THR A 578 1.35 -27.32 -14.42
CA THR A 578 0.51 -27.16 -13.23
C THR A 578 -0.05 -25.72 -13.17
N GLU A 579 -1.24 -25.57 -12.59
CA GLU A 579 -1.95 -24.30 -12.45
C GLU A 579 -2.36 -24.09 -11.00
N VAL A 580 -2.03 -22.92 -10.45
CA VAL A 580 -2.31 -22.55 -9.06
C VAL A 580 -2.96 -21.17 -9.05
N ALA A 581 -4.22 -21.10 -8.63
CA ALA A 581 -4.96 -19.84 -8.48
C ALA A 581 -5.08 -19.47 -7.00
N ALA A 582 -4.11 -18.73 -6.47
CA ALA A 582 -4.11 -18.28 -5.09
C ALA A 582 -3.21 -17.05 -4.89
N ALA A 583 -3.57 -16.20 -3.93
CA ALA A 583 -2.59 -15.32 -3.30
C ALA A 583 -1.64 -16.15 -2.43
N ILE A 584 -0.34 -15.90 -2.54
CA ILE A 584 0.71 -16.62 -1.83
C ILE A 584 1.45 -15.63 -0.94
N VAL A 585 1.37 -15.85 0.36
CA VAL A 585 2.16 -15.14 1.37
C VAL A 585 3.21 -16.10 1.91
N SER A 586 4.48 -15.77 1.69
CA SER A 586 5.61 -16.64 2.01
C SER A 586 6.77 -15.82 2.55
N GLY A 587 7.59 -16.47 3.38
CA GLY A 587 8.90 -15.93 3.73
C GLY A 587 9.92 -16.14 2.62
N LEU A 588 10.89 -15.24 2.54
CA LEU A 588 12.10 -15.40 1.72
C LEU A 588 13.35 -15.43 2.61
N ILE A 589 14.49 -15.74 2.00
CA ILE A 589 15.81 -15.55 2.62
C ILE A 589 16.53 -14.45 1.84
N PRO A 590 16.88 -13.31 2.46
CA PRO A 590 17.49 -12.19 1.74
C PRO A 590 18.82 -12.57 1.06
N SER A 591 19.17 -11.81 0.02
CA SER A 591 20.46 -11.98 -0.64
C SER A 591 21.60 -11.69 0.34
N ASN A 592 22.55 -12.64 0.43
CA ASN A 592 23.67 -12.62 1.36
C ASN A 592 23.27 -12.59 2.85
N ALA A 593 22.09 -13.12 3.22
CA ALA A 593 21.71 -13.32 4.62
C ALA A 593 22.81 -14.08 5.40
N ASP A 594 23.15 -13.61 6.60
CA ASP A 594 24.25 -14.13 7.44
C ASP A 594 25.57 -14.35 6.66
N ASN A 595 25.88 -13.46 5.71
CA ASN A 595 27.06 -13.56 4.83
C ASN A 595 27.20 -14.91 4.10
N ASN A 596 26.08 -15.58 3.82
CA ASN A 596 26.08 -16.92 3.22
C ASN A 596 26.52 -16.95 1.74
N GLY A 597 26.66 -15.76 1.11
CA GLY A 597 27.01 -15.62 -0.30
C GLY A 597 25.99 -16.26 -1.25
N ARG A 598 24.70 -16.18 -0.93
CA ARG A 598 23.58 -16.73 -1.73
C ARG A 598 22.61 -15.64 -2.13
N SER A 599 22.06 -15.74 -3.33
CA SER A 599 20.95 -14.90 -3.76
C SER A 599 19.66 -15.34 -3.06
N SER A 600 18.74 -14.40 -2.88
CA SER A 600 17.34 -14.66 -2.51
C SER A 600 16.59 -15.47 -3.59
N GLY A 601 17.07 -15.44 -4.84
CA GLY A 601 16.35 -15.96 -5.99
C GLY A 601 15.26 -15.02 -6.52
N GLY A 602 15.04 -13.88 -5.87
CA GLY A 602 14.09 -12.82 -6.23
C GLY A 602 12.64 -13.28 -6.40
N VAL A 603 11.76 -12.36 -6.82
CA VAL A 603 10.34 -12.68 -6.99
C VAL A 603 10.12 -13.82 -7.98
N HIS A 604 10.97 -13.89 -9.02
CA HIS A 604 10.96 -14.92 -10.06
C HIS A 604 11.22 -16.35 -9.55
N ASN A 605 11.61 -16.57 -8.29
CA ASN A 605 11.62 -17.90 -7.66
C ASN A 605 10.99 -17.89 -6.26
N PHE A 606 10.08 -16.94 -6.00
CA PHE A 606 9.51 -16.73 -4.68
C PHE A 606 8.69 -17.94 -4.18
N PRO A 607 7.75 -18.50 -4.96
CA PRO A 607 7.32 -19.87 -4.72
C PRO A 607 8.52 -20.79 -4.91
N ARG A 608 8.77 -21.65 -3.92
CA ARG A 608 9.94 -22.53 -3.96
C ARG A 608 9.64 -23.80 -4.75
N PHE A 609 10.69 -24.46 -5.25
CA PHE A 609 10.59 -25.63 -6.12
C PHE A 609 11.53 -26.76 -5.72
N LEU A 610 11.10 -28.00 -6.01
CA LEU A 610 11.87 -29.24 -5.79
C LEU A 610 11.98 -30.12 -7.04
N GLU A 611 11.35 -29.73 -8.15
CA GLU A 611 11.26 -30.52 -9.37
C GLU A 611 12.02 -29.90 -10.54
N SER A 612 12.31 -30.69 -11.56
CA SER A 612 12.76 -30.24 -12.87
C SER A 612 11.57 -30.00 -13.78
N TRP A 613 11.33 -28.73 -14.10
CA TRP A 613 10.25 -28.27 -14.97
C TRP A 613 10.67 -28.11 -16.42
N SER A 614 11.60 -28.95 -16.89
CA SER A 614 12.08 -28.90 -18.27
C SER A 614 10.93 -29.07 -19.26
N ASN A 615 10.68 -28.03 -20.07
CA ASN A 615 9.56 -27.94 -21.02
C ASN A 615 8.17 -28.03 -20.37
N GLN A 616 8.05 -27.64 -19.09
CA GLN A 616 6.78 -27.54 -18.37
C GLN A 616 6.56 -26.10 -17.91
N ASP A 617 5.31 -25.67 -17.92
CA ASP A 617 4.91 -24.34 -17.46
C ASP A 617 4.26 -24.43 -16.08
N LEU A 618 4.47 -23.40 -15.27
CA LEU A 618 3.74 -23.19 -14.02
C LEU A 618 2.95 -21.89 -14.15
N TYR A 619 1.63 -22.02 -14.05
CA TYR A 619 0.70 -20.91 -14.02
C TYR A 619 0.39 -20.54 -12.57
N ILE A 620 0.61 -19.26 -12.24
CA ILE A 620 0.20 -18.69 -10.96
C ILE A 620 -0.69 -17.51 -11.28
N ARG A 621 -1.96 -17.61 -10.88
CA ARG A 621 -2.95 -16.55 -11.02
C ARG A 621 -3.33 -16.06 -9.63
N GLY A 622 -2.77 -14.91 -9.23
CA GLY A 622 -2.96 -14.40 -7.87
C GLY A 622 -1.97 -13.32 -7.50
N SER A 623 -1.63 -13.24 -6.22
CA SER A 623 -0.72 -12.24 -5.66
C SER A 623 0.49 -12.93 -5.04
N LEU A 624 1.69 -12.38 -5.22
CA LEU A 624 2.92 -12.82 -4.57
C LEU A 624 3.31 -11.80 -3.50
N VAL A 625 3.20 -12.18 -2.24
CA VAL A 625 3.40 -11.28 -1.11
C VAL A 625 4.51 -11.80 -0.21
N CYS A 626 5.52 -10.99 0.02
CA CYS A 626 6.55 -11.25 1.02
C CYS A 626 6.45 -10.24 2.15
N LEU A 627 6.03 -10.67 3.34
CA LEU A 627 5.93 -9.81 4.52
C LEU A 627 7.11 -9.96 5.47
N TYR A 628 7.82 -11.08 5.38
CA TYR A 628 8.77 -11.55 6.39
C TYR A 628 9.89 -12.41 5.78
N GLU A 629 10.94 -12.61 6.56
CA GLU A 629 11.91 -13.68 6.33
C GLU A 629 11.38 -15.02 6.84
N SER A 630 11.82 -16.11 6.22
CA SER A 630 11.43 -17.48 6.61
C SER A 630 12.26 -17.94 7.81
N GLU A 631 11.60 -18.41 8.86
CA GLU A 631 12.21 -18.84 10.13
C GLU A 631 12.20 -20.37 10.32
N THR A 632 11.26 -21.06 9.68
CA THR A 632 11.17 -22.54 9.77
C THR A 632 11.92 -23.22 8.63
N ASP A 633 11.67 -22.81 7.38
CA ASP A 633 12.43 -23.24 6.20
C ASP A 633 13.47 -22.20 5.79
N ASP A 634 14.55 -22.11 6.57
CA ASP A 634 15.66 -21.20 6.35
C ASP A 634 16.59 -21.59 5.17
N SER A 635 16.17 -22.53 4.31
CA SER A 635 16.97 -23.00 3.18
C SER A 635 17.23 -21.90 2.14
N ALA A 636 18.49 -21.53 1.96
CA ALA A 636 18.90 -20.59 0.92
C ALA A 636 18.65 -21.11 -0.50
N TRP A 637 18.29 -20.20 -1.41
CA TRP A 637 18.00 -20.52 -2.80
C TRP A 637 19.23 -21.06 -3.57
N ARG A 638 19.02 -22.16 -4.33
CA ARG A 638 19.95 -22.72 -5.32
C ARG A 638 19.21 -23.47 -6.43
N ILE A 639 19.79 -23.46 -7.63
CA ILE A 639 19.31 -24.24 -8.79
C ILE A 639 19.72 -25.72 -8.77
N ASP A 640 20.39 -26.14 -7.69
CA ASP A 640 20.99 -27.46 -7.59
C ASP A 640 19.95 -28.57 -7.49
N TYR A 641 18.79 -28.28 -6.89
CA TYR A 641 17.75 -29.24 -6.50
C TYR A 641 16.42 -29.06 -7.26
N TYR A 642 16.38 -28.16 -8.25
CA TYR A 642 15.22 -27.96 -9.11
C TYR A 642 15.66 -27.44 -10.49
N GLY A 643 14.78 -27.54 -11.49
CA GLY A 643 14.94 -26.86 -12.78
C GLY A 643 13.77 -25.89 -12.97
N PRO A 644 13.98 -24.61 -13.29
CA PRO A 644 12.92 -23.62 -13.25
C PRO A 644 11.82 -23.87 -14.29
N PRO A 645 10.54 -23.61 -13.98
CA PRO A 645 9.45 -23.71 -14.95
C PRO A 645 9.48 -22.58 -15.97
N GLY A 646 8.75 -22.76 -17.06
CA GLY A 646 8.21 -21.63 -17.80
C GLY A 646 7.20 -20.91 -16.90
N ARG A 647 7.54 -19.68 -16.51
CA ARG A 647 6.77 -18.92 -15.51
C ARG A 647 5.66 -18.16 -16.19
N LYS A 648 4.43 -18.47 -15.82
CA LYS A 648 3.21 -17.85 -16.34
C LYS A 648 2.47 -17.20 -15.17
N TRP A 649 2.99 -16.06 -14.73
CA TRP A 649 2.49 -15.40 -13.53
C TRP A 649 1.65 -14.20 -13.92
N GLY A 650 0.45 -14.14 -13.38
CA GLY A 650 -0.42 -12.99 -13.55
C GLY A 650 -1.29 -12.78 -12.32
N PHE A 651 -1.91 -11.61 -12.32
CA PHE A 651 -2.81 -11.20 -11.25
C PHE A 651 -4.24 -11.62 -11.58
N SER A 652 -4.90 -12.23 -10.61
CA SER A 652 -6.29 -12.66 -10.77
C SER A 652 -7.21 -11.46 -11.01
N GLU A 653 -8.07 -11.55 -12.02
CA GLU A 653 -9.12 -10.55 -12.24
C GLU A 653 -10.14 -10.49 -11.09
N LEU A 654 -10.25 -11.54 -10.24
CA LEU A 654 -11.04 -11.46 -9.00
C LEU A 654 -10.49 -10.35 -8.09
N PHE A 655 -9.18 -10.35 -7.87
CA PHE A 655 -8.51 -9.40 -6.99
C PHE A 655 -8.50 -7.99 -7.58
N LEU A 656 -8.29 -7.88 -8.90
CA LEU A 656 -8.40 -6.60 -9.61
C LEU A 656 -9.79 -5.97 -9.48
N ASN A 657 -10.83 -6.80 -9.47
CA ASN A 657 -12.21 -6.36 -9.33
C ASN A 657 -12.66 -6.13 -7.88
N GLY A 658 -11.80 -6.36 -6.89
CA GLY A 658 -12.08 -6.11 -5.48
C GLY A 658 -12.67 -7.29 -4.71
N THR A 659 -12.62 -8.50 -5.27
CA THR A 659 -13.04 -9.72 -4.60
C THR A 659 -11.83 -10.40 -4.00
N TYR A 660 -11.63 -10.27 -2.68
CA TYR A 660 -10.44 -10.76 -1.98
C TYR A 660 -10.73 -11.98 -1.11
N PRO A 661 -9.72 -12.82 -0.80
CA PRO A 661 -9.86 -13.94 0.13
C PRO A 661 -10.30 -13.47 1.54
N PRO A 662 -11.04 -14.31 2.29
CA PRO A 662 -11.44 -14.01 3.67
C PRO A 662 -10.24 -13.70 4.58
N GLY A 663 -10.35 -12.68 5.44
CA GLY A 663 -9.26 -12.30 6.36
C GLY A 663 -8.08 -11.56 5.71
N THR A 664 -8.23 -11.06 4.48
CA THR A 664 -7.18 -10.27 3.80
C THR A 664 -6.72 -9.07 4.67
N PRO A 665 -5.42 -8.96 4.99
CA PRO A 665 -4.88 -7.82 5.72
C PRO A 665 -5.06 -6.52 4.96
N LEU A 666 -5.18 -5.42 5.70
CA LEU A 666 -5.29 -4.07 5.15
C LEU A 666 -3.94 -3.36 5.29
N LEU A 667 -3.48 -2.79 4.18
CA LEU A 667 -2.32 -1.91 4.10
C LEU A 667 -2.79 -0.47 4.22
N ARG A 668 -2.38 0.21 5.28
CA ARG A 668 -2.85 1.55 5.59
C ARG A 668 -1.93 2.62 5.02
N THR A 669 -2.52 3.59 4.34
CA THR A 669 -1.82 4.78 3.82
C THR A 669 -2.62 6.04 4.11
N TYR A 670 -1.94 7.18 4.05
CA TYR A 670 -2.54 8.46 4.39
C TYR A 670 -2.40 9.47 3.28
N ARG A 671 -3.41 10.31 3.10
CA ARG A 671 -3.37 11.40 2.12
C ARG A 671 -3.95 12.67 2.72
N ARG A 672 -3.27 13.79 2.49
CA ARG A 672 -3.75 15.12 2.86
C ARG A 672 -4.61 15.67 1.74
N ILE A 673 -5.82 16.10 2.05
CA ILE A 673 -6.74 16.72 1.09
C ILE A 673 -7.43 17.95 1.69
N ASN A 674 -7.86 18.89 0.83
CA ASN A 674 -8.69 20.03 1.18
C ASN A 674 -8.11 20.99 2.26
N TYR A 675 -6.82 21.36 2.15
CA TYR A 675 -6.28 22.46 2.97
C TYR A 675 -6.98 23.77 2.63
N THR A 676 -7.63 24.40 3.61
CA THR A 676 -8.38 25.64 3.41
C THR A 676 -8.21 26.59 4.59
N ASN A 677 -8.00 27.87 4.29
CA ASN A 677 -8.09 28.92 5.31
C ASN A 677 -9.56 29.22 5.59
N LEU A 678 -9.95 29.26 6.86
CA LEU A 678 -11.30 29.56 7.28
C LEU A 678 -11.40 30.99 7.82
N THR A 679 -12.58 31.59 7.67
CA THR A 679 -12.98 32.72 8.50
C THR A 679 -13.31 32.24 9.92
N GLU A 680 -13.32 33.16 10.87
CA GLU A 680 -13.70 32.87 12.27
C GLU A 680 -15.12 32.27 12.37
N SER A 681 -16.07 32.79 11.59
CA SER A 681 -17.45 32.29 11.57
C SER A 681 -17.54 30.88 11.01
N GLU A 682 -16.78 30.57 9.96
CA GLU A 682 -16.73 29.22 9.38
C GLU A 682 -16.12 28.23 10.37
N TYR A 683 -15.00 28.59 11.00
CA TYR A 683 -14.38 27.78 12.03
C TYR A 683 -15.34 27.48 13.18
N ALA A 684 -15.97 28.51 13.74
CA ALA A 684 -16.94 28.36 14.83
C ALA A 684 -18.11 27.46 14.42
N SER A 685 -18.61 27.59 13.18
CA SER A 685 -19.68 26.76 12.65
C SER A 685 -19.25 25.29 12.49
N SER A 686 -18.03 25.04 12.00
CA SER A 686 -17.48 23.70 11.86
C SER A 686 -17.33 23.00 13.21
N ILE A 687 -16.80 23.70 14.22
CA ILE A 687 -16.66 23.16 15.58
C ILE A 687 -18.03 22.91 16.23
N ALA A 688 -18.98 23.84 16.07
CA ALA A 688 -20.34 23.69 16.60
C ALA A 688 -21.09 22.50 15.98
N GLY A 689 -20.78 22.14 14.73
CA GLY A 689 -21.35 21.00 14.03
C GLY A 689 -20.85 19.63 14.52
N LEU A 690 -19.82 19.57 15.36
CA LEU A 690 -19.31 18.31 15.92
C LEU A 690 -20.27 17.77 17.00
N PRO A 691 -20.44 16.45 17.13
CA PRO A 691 -21.42 15.86 18.05
C PRO A 691 -21.08 16.06 19.54
N TRP A 692 -19.85 16.46 19.86
CA TRP A 692 -19.37 16.78 21.23
C TRP A 692 -19.26 18.29 21.51
N SER A 693 -19.79 19.16 20.65
CA SER A 693 -19.70 20.62 20.80
C SER A 693 -20.43 21.17 22.04
N GLY A 694 -21.22 20.35 22.75
CA GLY A 694 -21.86 20.71 24.02
C GLY A 694 -20.92 20.81 25.24
N SER A 695 -19.65 20.39 25.12
CA SER A 695 -18.66 20.46 26.22
C SER A 695 -17.67 21.63 26.11
N VAL A 696 -17.66 22.39 25.01
CA VAL A 696 -16.73 23.53 24.86
C VAL A 696 -17.35 24.76 25.54
N VAL A 697 -16.81 25.13 26.70
CA VAL A 697 -17.14 26.39 27.39
C VAL A 697 -16.86 27.54 26.42
N THR A 698 -17.92 28.18 25.93
CA THR A 698 -17.80 29.46 25.25
C THR A 698 -17.33 30.49 26.28
N PRO A 699 -16.30 31.30 26.01
CA PRO A 699 -16.05 32.50 26.78
C PRO A 699 -17.29 33.40 26.68
N ASP A 700 -17.74 33.90 27.82
CA ASP A 700 -18.85 34.86 27.99
C ASP A 700 -18.78 35.95 26.89
N PRO A 701 -19.89 36.26 26.17
CA PRO A 701 -19.86 37.32 25.16
C PRO A 701 -19.38 38.63 25.79
N GLU A 702 -18.33 39.23 25.22
CA GLU A 702 -17.85 40.55 25.62
C GLU A 702 -19.01 41.56 25.61
N PRO A 703 -19.08 42.47 26.61
CA PRO A 703 -20.13 43.49 26.65
C PRO A 703 -20.01 44.42 25.45
N GLU A 704 -21.14 44.65 24.77
CA GLU A 704 -21.23 45.54 23.60
C GLU A 704 -20.54 46.90 23.86
N PRO A 705 -19.73 47.41 22.91
CA PRO A 705 -19.12 48.72 23.05
C PRO A 705 -20.20 49.81 23.01
N ASN A 706 -20.20 50.63 24.06
CA ASN A 706 -21.03 51.83 24.20
C ASN A 706 -20.89 52.74 22.96
N PRO A 707 -21.99 53.24 22.36
CA PRO A 707 -21.95 54.02 21.11
C PRO A 707 -21.08 55.28 21.24
N GLU A 708 -20.15 55.46 20.32
CA GLU A 708 -19.36 56.70 20.16
C GLU A 708 -20.26 57.88 19.72
N PRO A 709 -19.91 59.12 20.12
CA PRO A 709 -20.70 60.31 19.81
C PRO A 709 -20.67 60.64 18.31
N THR A 710 -21.86 60.82 17.74
CA THR A 710 -22.11 61.17 16.33
C THR A 710 -21.44 62.48 15.92
N THR A 711 -20.57 62.44 14.93
CA THR A 711 -20.16 63.63 14.17
C THR A 711 -21.13 63.88 13.01
N ASP A 712 -21.54 65.14 12.88
CA ASP A 712 -22.39 65.78 11.86
C ASP A 712 -22.10 65.29 10.42
N PRO A 713 -23.10 65.04 9.56
CA PRO A 713 -22.87 64.58 8.20
C PRO A 713 -22.36 65.71 7.29
N GLU A 714 -21.33 65.43 6.50
CA GLU A 714 -20.91 66.28 5.39
C GLU A 714 -22.02 66.38 4.32
N PRO A 715 -22.13 67.52 3.59
CA PRO A 715 -23.21 67.76 2.65
C PRO A 715 -23.09 66.90 1.38
N GLU A 716 -24.22 66.32 0.98
CA GLU A 716 -24.37 65.53 -0.25
C GLU A 716 -24.05 66.34 -1.52
N PRO A 717 -23.41 65.73 -2.54
CA PRO A 717 -23.27 66.35 -3.86
C PRO A 717 -24.60 66.38 -4.63
N ASP A 718 -24.83 67.50 -5.32
CA ASP A 718 -26.01 67.81 -6.16
C ASP A 718 -26.29 66.72 -7.22
N PRO A 719 -27.56 66.41 -7.53
CA PRO A 719 -27.93 65.41 -8.52
C PRO A 719 -27.73 65.92 -9.95
N GLU A 720 -27.05 65.14 -10.79
CA GLU A 720 -27.01 65.36 -12.24
C GLU A 720 -28.38 65.01 -12.88
N PRO A 721 -28.77 65.72 -13.97
CA PRO A 721 -30.13 65.67 -14.51
C PRO A 721 -30.38 64.45 -15.42
N GLU A 722 -31.54 63.79 -15.23
CA GLU A 722 -32.12 62.85 -16.20
C GLU A 722 -32.69 63.58 -17.43
N PRO A 723 -32.45 63.07 -18.65
CA PRO A 723 -33.55 62.65 -19.54
C PRO A 723 -33.14 61.51 -20.51
N THR A 724 -33.96 60.73 -21.20
CA THR A 724 -35.41 60.51 -21.39
C THR A 724 -35.56 59.21 -22.19
N THR A 725 -36.73 58.59 -22.10
CA THR A 725 -37.20 57.34 -22.74
C THR A 725 -37.03 57.21 -24.27
N ASP A 726 -36.50 56.05 -24.67
CA ASP A 726 -36.83 55.07 -25.76
C ASP A 726 -37.41 55.54 -27.13
N PRO A 727 -36.97 54.92 -28.25
CA PRO A 727 -37.72 53.77 -28.78
C PRO A 727 -36.88 52.64 -29.46
N GLU A 728 -37.23 51.37 -29.19
CA GLU A 728 -37.05 50.22 -30.12
C GLU A 728 -38.05 50.28 -31.32
N PRO A 729 -37.96 49.44 -32.38
CA PRO A 729 -36.79 48.82 -33.06
C PRO A 729 -36.90 48.90 -34.62
N ASP A 730 -35.85 48.51 -35.36
CA ASP A 730 -35.99 47.86 -36.69
C ASP A 730 -34.83 46.87 -36.93
N PRO A 731 -35.07 45.64 -37.42
CA PRO A 731 -34.10 44.57 -37.50
C PRO A 731 -33.51 44.48 -38.92
N ASN A 732 -32.18 44.51 -39.04
CA ASN A 732 -31.42 43.86 -40.11
C ASN A 732 -29.94 44.20 -39.95
N THR A 733 -29.14 43.21 -39.54
CA THR A 733 -27.87 42.88 -40.19
C THR A 733 -27.39 41.54 -39.64
N ASP A 734 -27.29 40.59 -40.57
CA ASP A 734 -26.75 39.24 -40.48
C ASP A 734 -25.33 39.23 -39.88
N PRO A 735 -24.95 38.28 -39.01
CA PRO A 735 -23.57 38.11 -38.57
C PRO A 735 -22.74 37.37 -39.64
N GLU A 736 -21.62 37.96 -40.05
CA GLU A 736 -20.59 37.28 -40.85
C GLU A 736 -20.00 36.06 -40.09
N PRO A 737 -19.67 34.97 -40.81
CA PRO A 737 -19.10 33.75 -40.23
C PRO A 737 -17.60 33.86 -39.91
N ASP A 738 -17.20 33.16 -38.85
CA ASP A 738 -15.84 32.93 -38.35
C ASP A 738 -14.88 32.39 -39.45
N PRO A 739 -13.57 32.74 -39.44
CA PRO A 739 -12.62 32.23 -40.42
C PRO A 739 -12.20 30.78 -40.14
N GLU A 740 -12.23 29.96 -41.19
CA GLU A 740 -11.77 28.56 -41.21
C GLU A 740 -10.25 28.39 -40.96
N PRO A 741 -9.81 27.23 -40.42
CA PRO A 741 -8.40 26.92 -40.16
C PRO A 741 -7.61 26.51 -41.42
N ASP A 742 -6.32 26.81 -41.42
CA ASP A 742 -5.35 26.53 -42.50
C ASP A 742 -5.20 25.03 -42.86
N PRO A 743 -4.94 24.67 -44.13
CA PRO A 743 -4.83 23.29 -44.58
C PRO A 743 -3.45 22.66 -44.31
N VAL A 744 -3.48 21.41 -43.83
CA VAL A 744 -2.32 20.53 -43.68
C VAL A 744 -1.93 19.94 -45.04
N VAL A 745 -0.63 19.99 -45.35
CA VAL A 745 -0.01 19.44 -46.57
C VAL A 745 0.30 17.95 -46.37
N ASP A 746 -0.16 17.12 -47.30
CA ASP A 746 0.06 15.67 -47.40
C ASP A 746 1.29 15.37 -48.30
N PRO A 747 2.17 14.40 -48.00
CA PRO A 747 3.16 13.92 -48.96
C PRO A 747 2.69 12.66 -49.73
N GLU A 748 2.91 12.74 -51.04
CA GLU A 748 2.59 11.79 -52.12
C GLU A 748 3.05 10.32 -51.96
N PRO A 749 2.47 9.37 -52.75
CA PRO A 749 2.72 7.95 -52.64
C PRO A 749 3.92 7.48 -53.47
N ASP A 750 4.70 6.53 -52.95
CA ASP A 750 5.70 5.81 -53.73
C ASP A 750 5.25 4.37 -54.00
N THR A 751 5.44 3.96 -55.26
CA THR A 751 5.06 2.69 -55.85
C THR A 751 6.30 1.80 -56.00
N SER A 752 6.26 0.53 -55.56
CA SER A 752 6.60 -0.61 -56.43
C SER A 752 6.56 -1.97 -55.69
N THR A 753 5.64 -2.82 -56.14
CA THR A 753 5.76 -4.26 -56.43
C THR A 753 6.96 -5.08 -55.91
N ASP A 754 6.60 -6.17 -55.21
CA ASP A 754 7.30 -7.46 -55.08
C ASP A 754 7.47 -8.16 -56.47
N PRO A 755 8.52 -8.98 -56.70
CA PRO A 755 8.42 -10.42 -56.38
C PRO A 755 9.74 -11.13 -55.97
N ASP A 756 9.63 -12.18 -55.16
CA ASP A 756 10.58 -13.32 -54.98
C ASP A 756 10.78 -14.12 -56.31
N PRO A 757 11.80 -15.01 -56.55
CA PRO A 757 12.51 -15.89 -55.59
C PRO A 757 14.02 -16.23 -55.85
N ASP A 758 14.58 -17.00 -54.90
CA ASP A 758 15.64 -18.03 -54.99
C ASP A 758 17.16 -17.70 -55.13
N ASP A 759 17.92 -18.33 -54.20
CA ASP A 759 19.16 -19.12 -54.40
C ASP A 759 20.56 -18.57 -54.00
N ASN A 760 21.25 -19.40 -53.20
CA ASN A 760 22.70 -19.65 -53.07
C ASN A 760 23.73 -18.57 -52.62
N GLY A 761 24.32 -18.81 -51.44
CA GLY A 761 25.76 -19.20 -51.35
C GLY A 761 26.86 -18.12 -51.21
N HIS A 762 27.74 -18.37 -50.23
CA HIS A 762 29.16 -17.98 -50.14
C HIS A 762 29.59 -16.56 -49.69
N ASP A 763 30.09 -16.54 -48.45
CA ASP A 763 31.52 -16.39 -48.11
C ASP A 763 32.25 -15.03 -48.27
N ASN A 764 33.06 -14.75 -47.24
CA ASN A 764 34.29 -13.94 -47.21
C ASN A 764 34.26 -12.39 -47.17
N LYS A 765 34.65 -11.92 -45.97
CA LYS A 765 35.88 -11.14 -45.66
C LYS A 765 35.99 -9.63 -45.97
N LYS A 766 36.56 -8.98 -44.94
CA LYS A 766 37.46 -7.81 -44.88
C LYS A 766 36.76 -6.44 -44.88
N LYS A 767 36.80 -5.75 -43.74
CA LYS A 767 37.89 -4.86 -43.27
C LYS A 767 38.08 -3.61 -44.14
N LYS A 768 37.92 -2.47 -43.45
CA LYS A 768 38.77 -1.26 -43.41
C LYS A 768 38.29 0.02 -44.10
N LYS A 769 38.44 1.09 -43.29
CA LYS A 769 38.78 2.50 -43.59
C LYS A 769 37.58 3.40 -43.91
N TRP A 770 37.19 4.25 -42.95
CA TRP A 770 37.72 5.61 -42.67
C TRP A 770 37.40 6.58 -43.81
N TRP A 771 36.68 7.67 -43.55
CA TRP A 771 37.17 9.06 -43.49
C TRP A 771 35.98 10.04 -43.28
N TRP A 772 36.33 11.16 -42.65
CA TRP A 772 35.54 12.27 -42.12
C TRP A 772 34.79 13.12 -43.18
N TRP A 773 33.85 13.99 -42.76
CA TRP A 773 33.94 15.47 -42.72
C TRP A 773 32.65 16.10 -42.15
N ARG A 774 32.81 16.89 -41.07
CA ARG A 774 32.28 18.27 -40.84
C ARG A 774 30.94 18.65 -41.51
N TRP A 775 29.98 19.16 -40.73
CA TRP A 775 29.97 20.53 -40.15
C TRP A 775 29.34 20.52 -38.77
#